data_AF-A0A1Y2NWY9-F1
#
_entry.id   AF-A0A1Y2NWY9-F1
#
_cell.length_a   1.000
_cell.length_b   1.000
_cell.length_c   1.000
_cell.angle_alpha   90.00
_cell.angle_beta   90.00
_cell.angle_gamma   90.00
#
_symmetry.space_group_name_H-M   'P 1'
#
loop_
_entity.id
_entity.type
_entity.pdbx_description
1 polymer ?
#
loop_
_entity_poly.entity_id
_entity_poly.type
_entity_poly.pdbx_seq_one_letter_code
_entity_poly.pdbx_strand_id
1 'polypeptide(L)'
;MAIPGNLLSQVTESVDPNTSGWVAKLNCTIGLGTGGRNGDGCLRLTSAAAGEMQARTVAAYPVTVGTEYQAFADASGATVPDRIGIRWLSSTGTEVSVTWSVTTASASASWHRISVAGIAPAGATQAQVVVSAVTPAGAGVISYFENVYLGLPHRTVGNMLSFNVESVERDSSGWEVDANATISRQVPVFTWASTYYLGGGHTLAMQVTASGNASVRTVERPAAEPGAEYYGHIYLSPPTGPSSNCWVEMRFYDGAGVQLSATRSTLDAGTTGTFRQRVSAIAPAGTATVGLAAGITGGTAGQVLRIDGAVITVPYPMRTGSVLPYADASFEQGVAGWQVVSGTATLARLTPWGTDGLDGSYAAVLTSATASTSVLRSAKFPLGEGAGGLTWLAEIGAKVTAGGWTLTRAIRFYDVADTDLGASPTSSSAVPSPGWWVLGVNIAAPAGATQAAVEWTLTATAASSVLRLDRAALTQVKATAEVVAVDETAHVRVTLRDLPAGDLLTLWRITPDGQRTLVRGASGLIEGVPLTADVVSVEDYEAPLGVAVRYYGETRTSAGALSAWRNTSTVTLTVADADMCWLKDPGNPRRNVRVMVVRSPEWQRPIEQSVHRVQGRRNPVVYSGTRGGYEGSLVVWTRSDDETDRLDWLLDSGAVLLWQTGPDTHERDRYVSVGAVTLPRIVPDRHEDWREWTLPLIEQDMPTTVGVAGSAGRTWQDVLTVFATWDAVRAAYASWEGVLLDERGDA
;
A
#
# COMPACT_ATOMS: atom_id res chain seq x y z
N MET A 1 -15.24 25.55 -12.85
CA MET A 1 -15.73 24.17 -12.59
C MET A 1 -16.76 24.29 -11.48
N ALA A 2 -17.93 23.64 -11.59
CA ALA A 2 -18.96 23.78 -10.56
C ALA A 2 -18.48 23.26 -9.20
N ILE A 3 -18.80 23.97 -8.12
CA ILE A 3 -18.46 23.54 -6.76
C ILE A 3 -19.35 22.32 -6.39
N PRO A 4 -18.78 21.18 -5.97
CA PRO A 4 -19.56 20.01 -5.59
C PRO A 4 -20.57 20.31 -4.47
N GLY A 5 -21.83 19.87 -4.64
CA GLY A 5 -22.87 20.07 -3.63
C GLY A 5 -23.39 21.52 -3.49
N ASN A 6 -22.98 22.42 -4.40
CA ASN A 6 -23.48 23.79 -4.41
C ASN A 6 -24.95 23.83 -4.85
N LEU A 7 -25.79 24.54 -4.10
CA LEU A 7 -27.19 24.77 -4.45
C LEU A 7 -27.33 25.87 -5.51
N LEU A 8 -26.31 26.71 -5.68
CA LEU A 8 -26.31 27.78 -6.68
C LEU A 8 -26.10 27.22 -8.09
N SER A 9 -26.75 27.85 -9.08
CA SER A 9 -26.41 27.57 -10.49
C SER A 9 -24.98 28.03 -10.80
N GLN A 10 -24.34 27.41 -11.80
CA GLN A 10 -22.98 27.78 -12.21
C GLN A 10 -22.85 29.28 -12.52
N VAL A 11 -23.82 29.87 -13.22
CA VAL A 11 -23.82 31.32 -13.53
C VAL A 11 -23.87 32.19 -12.28
N THR A 12 -24.54 31.73 -11.21
CA THR A 12 -24.64 32.48 -9.95
C THR A 12 -23.37 32.33 -9.10
N GLU A 13 -22.82 31.11 -9.05
CA GLU A 13 -21.57 30.76 -8.34
C GLU A 13 -20.37 31.51 -8.92
N SER A 14 -20.13 31.37 -10.23
CA SER A 14 -18.95 31.92 -10.90
C SER A 14 -19.15 33.36 -11.37
N VAL A 15 -20.41 33.82 -11.43
CA VAL A 15 -20.76 35.14 -12.01
C VAL A 15 -20.29 35.27 -13.47
N ASP A 16 -20.43 34.18 -14.22
CA ASP A 16 -20.00 34.06 -15.61
C ASP A 16 -21.12 33.38 -16.42
N PRO A 17 -21.61 33.94 -17.55
CA PRO A 17 -21.10 35.13 -18.25
C PRO A 17 -21.75 36.46 -17.85
N ASN A 18 -22.58 36.48 -16.81
CA ASN A 18 -23.30 37.69 -16.42
C ASN A 18 -23.76 37.67 -14.95
N THR A 19 -24.41 38.73 -14.50
CA THR A 19 -24.90 38.91 -13.13
C THR A 19 -26.37 38.52 -12.93
N SER A 20 -27.01 37.75 -13.83
CA SER A 20 -28.44 37.43 -13.75
C SER A 20 -28.85 36.66 -12.48
N GLY A 21 -27.88 36.01 -11.82
CA GLY A 21 -28.07 35.35 -10.53
C GLY A 21 -28.14 36.29 -9.33
N TRP A 22 -27.88 37.59 -9.51
CA TRP A 22 -27.66 38.57 -8.44
C TRP A 22 -28.55 39.80 -8.56
N VAL A 23 -28.87 40.41 -7.42
CA VAL A 23 -29.62 41.68 -7.34
C VAL A 23 -29.08 42.54 -6.20
N ALA A 24 -29.06 43.86 -6.39
CA ALA A 24 -28.73 44.79 -5.32
C ALA A 24 -29.73 44.67 -4.17
N LYS A 25 -29.24 44.66 -2.94
CA LYS A 25 -30.06 44.63 -1.72
C LYS A 25 -30.01 45.97 -0.98
N LEU A 26 -28.84 46.59 -0.89
CA LEU A 26 -28.63 47.83 -0.14
C LEU A 26 -27.48 48.66 -0.72
N ASN A 27 -27.70 49.97 -0.89
CA ASN A 27 -26.68 50.99 -1.17
C ASN A 27 -25.66 50.67 -2.29
N CYS A 28 -26.04 49.92 -3.33
CA CYS A 28 -25.16 49.67 -4.47
C CYS A 28 -25.89 49.48 -5.78
N THR A 29 -25.13 49.67 -6.86
CA THR A 29 -25.40 49.06 -8.16
C THR A 29 -24.52 47.82 -8.32
N ILE A 30 -25.01 46.82 -9.05
CA ILE A 30 -24.23 45.61 -9.41
C ILE A 30 -23.83 45.63 -10.89
N GLY A 31 -22.71 45.00 -11.22
CA GLY A 31 -22.25 44.81 -12.59
C GLY A 31 -21.32 43.60 -12.71
N LEU A 32 -20.99 43.23 -13.94
CA LEU A 32 -19.99 42.20 -14.21
C LEU A 32 -18.59 42.83 -14.17
N GLY A 33 -17.71 42.29 -13.33
CA GLY A 33 -16.28 42.55 -13.33
C GLY A 33 -15.50 41.48 -14.10
N THR A 34 -14.18 41.65 -14.18
CA THR A 34 -13.23 40.73 -14.84
C THR A 34 -12.14 40.30 -13.86
N GLY A 35 -11.36 39.26 -14.19
CA GLY A 35 -10.26 38.80 -13.35
C GLY A 35 -10.67 37.90 -12.19
N GLY A 36 -11.77 37.16 -12.35
CA GLY A 36 -12.13 36.05 -11.47
C GLY A 36 -11.08 34.92 -11.46
N ARG A 37 -11.18 34.06 -10.46
CA ARG A 37 -10.38 32.86 -10.20
C ARG A 37 -11.12 31.58 -10.56
N ASN A 38 -12.44 31.61 -10.72
CA ASN A 38 -13.27 30.49 -11.20
C ASN A 38 -14.04 30.89 -12.48
N GLY A 39 -13.33 31.43 -13.47
CA GLY A 39 -13.88 32.09 -14.66
C GLY A 39 -13.29 33.49 -14.79
N ASP A 40 -13.57 34.20 -15.89
CA ASP A 40 -13.13 35.60 -16.01
C ASP A 40 -14.10 36.54 -15.26
N GLY A 41 -15.39 36.19 -15.22
CA GLY A 41 -16.42 36.99 -14.57
C GLY A 41 -16.31 37.06 -13.04
N CYS A 42 -16.67 38.21 -12.47
CA CYS A 42 -16.90 38.36 -11.03
C CYS A 42 -18.03 39.36 -10.76
N LEU A 43 -18.67 39.27 -9.59
CA LEU A 43 -19.72 40.21 -9.17
C LEU A 43 -19.06 41.50 -8.67
N ARG A 44 -19.28 42.60 -9.39
CA ARG A 44 -18.86 43.94 -8.98
C ARG A 44 -19.99 44.65 -8.26
N LEU A 45 -19.76 45.05 -7.01
CA LEU A 45 -20.60 46.01 -6.29
C LEU A 45 -19.98 47.40 -6.40
N THR A 46 -20.79 48.44 -6.62
CA THR A 46 -20.35 49.84 -6.57
C THR A 46 -21.27 50.61 -5.64
N SER A 47 -20.71 51.23 -4.59
CA SER A 47 -21.49 51.95 -3.58
C SER A 47 -22.22 53.16 -4.19
N ALA A 48 -23.47 53.37 -3.80
CA ALA A 48 -24.25 54.53 -4.25
C ALA A 48 -24.03 55.76 -3.35
N ALA A 49 -23.72 55.55 -2.09
CA ALA A 49 -23.39 56.57 -1.08
C ALA A 49 -22.46 55.97 -0.01
N ALA A 50 -22.07 56.78 0.98
CA ALA A 50 -21.39 56.27 2.18
C ALA A 50 -22.28 55.30 2.96
N GLY A 51 -21.69 54.25 3.55
CA GLY A 51 -22.40 53.21 4.30
C GLY A 51 -22.41 51.84 3.61
N GLU A 52 -22.77 50.79 4.37
CA GLU A 52 -22.70 49.38 3.94
C GLU A 52 -23.43 49.12 2.61
N MET A 53 -22.77 48.40 1.70
CA MET A 53 -23.37 47.93 0.44
C MET A 53 -23.58 46.42 0.43
N GLN A 54 -24.72 45.97 -0.07
CA GLN A 54 -25.09 44.56 -0.09
C GLN A 54 -25.71 44.14 -1.43
N ALA A 55 -25.33 42.95 -1.89
CA ALA A 55 -26.00 42.24 -2.97
C ALA A 55 -26.44 40.86 -2.48
N ARG A 56 -27.48 40.31 -3.11
CA ARG A 56 -27.99 38.98 -2.80
C ARG A 56 -28.29 38.18 -4.06
N THR A 57 -28.36 36.87 -3.90
CA THR A 57 -28.87 35.99 -4.95
C THR A 57 -30.35 36.28 -5.26
N VAL A 58 -30.73 36.15 -6.54
CA VAL A 58 -32.12 36.36 -7.01
C VAL A 58 -33.00 35.21 -6.56
N ALA A 59 -32.59 33.99 -6.87
CA ALA A 59 -33.26 32.76 -6.46
C ALA A 59 -33.13 32.53 -4.95
N ALA A 60 -34.09 31.80 -4.38
CA ALA A 60 -34.02 31.28 -3.03
C ALA A 60 -33.98 29.76 -3.09
N TYR A 61 -33.15 29.15 -2.26
CA TYR A 61 -32.82 27.73 -2.33
C TYR A 61 -33.43 26.97 -1.16
N PRO A 62 -34.02 25.79 -1.36
CA PRO A 62 -34.68 25.06 -0.28
C PRO A 62 -33.70 24.68 0.83
N VAL A 63 -34.13 24.84 2.08
CA VAL A 63 -33.37 24.43 3.27
C VAL A 63 -34.26 23.72 4.28
N THR A 64 -33.65 22.87 5.10
CA THR A 64 -34.34 22.12 6.15
C THR A 64 -34.05 22.76 7.51
N VAL A 65 -35.10 23.08 8.28
CA VAL A 65 -34.98 23.60 9.65
C VAL A 65 -34.09 22.68 10.49
N GLY A 66 -33.18 23.26 11.27
CA GLY A 66 -32.27 22.52 12.15
C GLY A 66 -31.04 21.92 11.44
N THR A 67 -30.96 22.01 10.11
CA THR A 67 -29.77 21.59 9.35
C THR A 67 -28.77 22.74 9.27
N GLU A 68 -27.48 22.43 9.43
CA GLU A 68 -26.38 23.37 9.26
C GLU A 68 -26.06 23.56 7.77
N TYR A 69 -25.97 24.81 7.33
CA TYR A 69 -25.55 25.19 5.98
C TYR A 69 -24.33 26.11 6.07
N GLN A 70 -23.50 26.07 5.03
CA GLN A 70 -22.35 26.93 4.84
C GLN A 70 -22.56 27.81 3.60
N ALA A 71 -22.10 29.05 3.70
CA ALA A 71 -21.89 29.91 2.54
C ALA A 71 -20.47 30.47 2.58
N PHE A 72 -19.78 30.44 1.43
CA PHE A 72 -18.50 31.11 1.28
C PHE A 72 -18.44 31.83 -0.07
N ALA A 73 -17.55 32.80 -0.16
CA ALA A 73 -17.20 33.48 -1.40
C ALA A 73 -15.74 33.90 -1.34
N ASP A 74 -15.18 34.11 -2.50
CA ASP A 74 -13.90 34.77 -2.65
C ASP A 74 -14.15 36.26 -2.93
N ALA A 75 -13.55 37.14 -2.12
CA ALA A 75 -13.80 38.59 -2.11
C ALA A 75 -12.52 39.38 -2.40
N SER A 76 -12.70 40.59 -2.94
CA SER A 76 -11.64 41.59 -3.11
C SER A 76 -12.24 43.00 -2.96
N GLY A 77 -11.98 43.62 -1.81
CA GLY A 77 -12.38 44.98 -1.46
C GLY A 77 -11.16 45.80 -1.07
N ALA A 78 -10.62 46.58 -2.00
CA ALA A 78 -9.34 47.29 -1.79
C ALA A 78 -9.35 48.30 -0.63
N THR A 79 -10.51 48.89 -0.33
CA THR A 79 -10.65 49.98 0.64
C THR A 79 -11.68 49.72 1.73
N VAL A 80 -12.42 48.62 1.63
CA VAL A 80 -13.48 48.25 2.58
C VAL A 80 -13.37 46.78 2.96
N PRO A 81 -13.51 46.43 4.24
CA PRO A 81 -13.65 45.05 4.67
C PRO A 81 -14.94 44.41 4.14
N ASP A 82 -14.91 43.10 3.91
CA ASP A 82 -16.02 42.35 3.33
C ASP A 82 -16.59 41.31 4.32
N ARG A 83 -17.84 40.88 4.10
CA ARG A 83 -18.50 39.80 4.85
C ARG A 83 -19.57 39.11 4.01
N ILE A 84 -19.92 37.88 4.38
CA ILE A 84 -20.96 37.08 3.73
C ILE A 84 -22.02 36.66 4.74
N GLY A 85 -23.24 36.43 4.27
CA GLY A 85 -24.36 35.99 5.11
C GLY A 85 -25.26 34.98 4.43
N ILE A 86 -25.88 34.12 5.25
CA ILE A 86 -27.00 33.25 4.86
C ILE A 86 -28.28 33.95 5.32
N ARG A 87 -29.07 34.42 4.36
CA ARG A 87 -30.38 35.04 4.59
C ARG A 87 -31.44 33.96 4.59
N TRP A 88 -32.05 33.73 5.74
CA TRP A 88 -33.08 32.72 5.94
C TRP A 88 -34.46 33.28 5.63
N LEU A 89 -35.25 32.55 4.84
CA LEU A 89 -36.55 32.98 4.35
C LEU A 89 -37.65 31.97 4.72
N SER A 90 -38.84 32.48 5.00
CA SER A 90 -40.05 31.67 5.12
C SER A 90 -40.49 31.11 3.76
N SER A 91 -41.51 30.25 3.76
CA SER A 91 -42.10 29.71 2.52
C SER A 91 -42.75 30.78 1.63
N THR A 92 -43.03 31.96 2.19
CA THR A 92 -43.55 33.13 1.46
C THR A 92 -42.45 34.08 1.00
N GLY A 93 -41.17 33.75 1.22
CA GLY A 93 -40.02 34.59 0.86
C GLY A 93 -39.73 35.75 1.84
N THR A 94 -40.39 35.77 3.00
CA THR A 94 -40.15 36.79 4.04
C THR A 94 -38.86 36.49 4.79
N GLU A 95 -38.02 37.51 5.05
CA GLU A 95 -36.80 37.35 5.84
C GLU A 95 -37.13 36.97 7.29
N VAL A 96 -36.61 35.82 7.72
CA VAL A 96 -36.68 35.36 9.11
C VAL A 96 -35.50 35.94 9.89
N SER A 97 -34.29 35.79 9.35
CA SER A 97 -33.05 36.34 9.91
C SER A 97 -31.91 36.27 8.88
N VAL A 98 -30.74 36.81 9.25
CA VAL A 98 -29.49 36.62 8.51
C VAL A 98 -28.40 36.15 9.46
N THR A 99 -27.77 35.01 9.15
CA THR A 99 -26.54 34.59 9.81
C THR A 99 -25.36 35.24 9.08
N TRP A 100 -24.66 36.17 9.74
CA TRP A 100 -23.51 36.88 9.16
C TRP A 100 -22.18 36.28 9.58
N SER A 101 -21.21 36.30 8.67
CA SER A 101 -19.80 36.12 9.02
C SER A 101 -19.31 37.29 9.89
N VAL A 102 -18.21 37.07 10.60
CA VAL A 102 -17.40 38.19 11.09
C VAL A 102 -16.86 38.96 9.88
N THR A 103 -16.70 40.28 10.03
CA THR A 103 -16.09 41.11 8.99
C THR A 103 -14.59 40.79 8.87
N THR A 104 -14.05 40.85 7.65
CA THR A 104 -12.60 40.69 7.45
C THR A 104 -11.81 41.65 8.34
N ALA A 105 -10.67 41.19 8.86
CA ALA A 105 -9.85 41.97 9.79
C ALA A 105 -9.26 43.25 9.15
N SER A 106 -9.17 43.28 7.81
CA SER A 106 -8.73 44.42 7.02
C SER A 106 -9.31 44.36 5.60
N ALA A 107 -9.35 45.51 4.93
CA ALA A 107 -9.57 45.58 3.49
C ALA A 107 -8.40 44.92 2.72
N SER A 108 -8.66 44.41 1.52
CA SER A 108 -7.65 43.79 0.66
C SER A 108 -8.05 43.84 -0.81
N ALA A 109 -7.13 44.31 -1.65
CA ALA A 109 -7.27 44.21 -3.11
C ALA A 109 -6.92 42.81 -3.66
N SER A 110 -6.26 41.97 -2.85
CA SER A 110 -6.00 40.57 -3.16
C SER A 110 -7.22 39.72 -2.83
N TRP A 111 -7.50 38.74 -3.70
CA TRP A 111 -8.55 37.77 -3.47
C TRP A 111 -8.34 37.00 -2.16
N HIS A 112 -9.37 36.98 -1.32
CA HIS A 112 -9.37 36.29 -0.03
C HIS A 112 -10.72 35.64 0.23
N ARG A 113 -10.78 34.66 1.13
CA ARG A 113 -12.02 33.95 1.43
C ARG A 113 -12.79 34.59 2.57
N ILE A 114 -14.10 34.73 2.38
CA ILE A 114 -15.09 35.00 3.43
C ILE A 114 -16.05 33.80 3.49
N SER A 115 -16.45 33.41 4.69
CA SER A 115 -17.33 32.25 4.89
C SER A 115 -18.20 32.46 6.12
N VAL A 116 -19.31 31.75 6.21
CA VAL A 116 -20.17 31.64 7.38
C VAL A 116 -20.88 30.30 7.37
N ALA A 117 -21.16 29.76 8.55
CA ALA A 117 -22.13 28.69 8.70
C ALA A 117 -23.22 29.02 9.70
N GLY A 118 -24.40 28.45 9.49
CA GLY A 118 -25.57 28.66 10.33
C GLY A 118 -26.54 27.50 10.27
N ILE A 119 -27.20 27.26 11.40
CA ILE A 119 -28.31 26.31 11.49
C ILE A 119 -29.58 27.03 11.00
N ALA A 120 -30.28 26.43 10.05
CA ALA A 120 -31.53 27.00 9.55
C ALA A 120 -32.55 27.17 10.71
N PRO A 121 -32.97 28.41 11.02
CA PRO A 121 -33.81 28.68 12.17
C PRO A 121 -35.25 28.18 11.96
N ALA A 122 -36.02 28.11 13.04
CA ALA A 122 -37.44 27.78 12.95
C ALA A 122 -38.17 28.74 11.98
N GLY A 123 -38.98 28.16 11.08
CA GLY A 123 -39.69 28.91 10.05
C GLY A 123 -38.89 29.18 8.77
N ALA A 124 -37.59 28.88 8.73
CA ALA A 124 -36.81 28.93 7.49
C ALA A 124 -37.10 27.72 6.61
N THR A 125 -37.52 27.97 5.36
CA THR A 125 -37.70 26.92 4.34
C THR A 125 -36.86 27.19 3.10
N GLN A 126 -36.33 28.41 2.97
CA GLN A 126 -35.44 28.80 1.89
C GLN A 126 -34.27 29.64 2.43
N ALA A 127 -33.18 29.71 1.67
CA ALA A 127 -32.03 30.54 1.96
C ALA A 127 -31.53 31.28 0.72
N GLN A 128 -30.89 32.43 0.94
CA GLN A 128 -30.17 33.19 -0.07
C GLN A 128 -28.77 33.53 0.43
N VAL A 129 -27.79 33.56 -0.47
CA VAL A 129 -26.51 34.19 -0.17
C VAL A 129 -26.64 35.71 -0.26
N VAL A 130 -26.05 36.40 0.71
CA VAL A 130 -25.89 37.85 0.73
C VAL A 130 -24.42 38.17 0.92
N VAL A 131 -23.85 38.99 0.04
CA VAL A 131 -22.48 39.52 0.18
C VAL A 131 -22.57 40.99 0.59
N SER A 132 -21.59 41.43 1.37
CA SER A 132 -21.55 42.79 1.92
C SER A 132 -20.13 43.33 1.95
N ALA A 133 -20.00 44.61 1.60
CA ALA A 133 -18.79 45.40 1.84
C ALA A 133 -19.12 46.50 2.86
N VAL A 134 -18.36 46.52 3.95
CA VAL A 134 -18.71 47.24 5.17
C VAL A 134 -18.12 48.64 5.15
N THR A 135 -18.98 49.63 5.35
CA THR A 135 -18.64 51.05 5.53
C THR A 135 -17.80 51.71 4.41
N PRO A 136 -18.21 51.63 3.13
CA PRO A 136 -17.77 52.58 2.11
C PRO A 136 -17.75 54.03 2.62
N ALA A 137 -16.62 54.71 2.42
CA ALA A 137 -16.44 56.11 2.84
C ALA A 137 -17.26 57.11 1.99
N GLY A 138 -17.81 56.68 0.86
CA GLY A 138 -18.57 57.49 -0.08
C GLY A 138 -19.14 56.66 -1.24
N ALA A 139 -19.70 57.33 -2.24
CA ALA A 139 -20.13 56.70 -3.48
C ALA A 139 -18.93 56.25 -4.33
N GLY A 140 -19.13 55.24 -5.19
CA GLY A 140 -18.14 54.77 -6.15
C GLY A 140 -17.09 53.81 -5.60
N VAL A 141 -17.19 53.37 -4.34
CA VAL A 141 -16.32 52.33 -3.76
C VAL A 141 -16.70 50.98 -4.36
N ILE A 142 -15.69 50.17 -4.70
CA ILE A 142 -15.87 48.90 -5.41
C ILE A 142 -15.38 47.72 -4.55
N SER A 143 -16.19 46.67 -4.50
CA SER A 143 -15.78 45.32 -4.05
C SER A 143 -16.18 44.30 -5.10
N TYR A 144 -15.39 43.23 -5.20
CA TYR A 144 -15.63 42.09 -6.08
C TYR A 144 -15.89 40.82 -5.28
N PHE A 145 -16.79 39.97 -5.79
CA PHE A 145 -17.12 38.66 -5.21
C PHE A 145 -17.25 37.60 -6.30
N GLU A 146 -16.79 36.39 -6.05
CA GLU A 146 -16.93 35.25 -6.95
C GLU A 146 -16.84 33.92 -6.18
N ASN A 147 -16.85 32.81 -6.92
CA ASN A 147 -16.65 31.46 -6.40
C ASN A 147 -17.58 31.17 -5.21
N VAL A 148 -18.86 31.51 -5.40
CA VAL A 148 -19.84 31.59 -4.32
C VAL A 148 -20.50 30.24 -4.08
N TYR A 149 -20.56 29.84 -2.82
CA TYR A 149 -21.14 28.58 -2.38
C TYR A 149 -22.33 28.80 -1.46
N LEU A 150 -23.34 27.95 -1.58
CA LEU A 150 -24.37 27.71 -0.59
C LEU A 150 -24.71 26.22 -0.59
N GLY A 151 -24.59 25.55 0.55
CA GLY A 151 -24.91 24.14 0.65
C GLY A 151 -24.59 23.55 2.03
N LEU A 152 -24.51 22.23 2.09
CA LEU A 152 -24.10 21.53 3.31
C LEU A 152 -22.60 21.74 3.57
N PRO A 153 -22.16 21.89 4.82
CA PRO A 153 -20.76 22.14 5.11
C PRO A 153 -19.80 21.13 4.48
N HIS A 154 -18.73 21.61 3.85
CA HIS A 154 -17.64 20.76 3.40
C HIS A 154 -16.80 20.32 4.60
N ARG A 155 -16.58 19.02 4.74
CA ARG A 155 -15.87 18.43 5.87
C ARG A 155 -14.80 17.47 5.43
N THR A 156 -13.75 17.36 6.23
CA THR A 156 -12.76 16.31 6.07
C THR A 156 -13.41 14.95 6.27
N VAL A 157 -13.28 14.07 5.29
CA VAL A 157 -13.86 12.73 5.33
C VAL A 157 -13.29 11.95 6.52
N GLY A 158 -14.19 11.31 7.28
CA GLY A 158 -13.81 10.55 8.47
C GLY A 158 -13.51 11.39 9.71
N ASN A 159 -13.59 12.74 9.63
CA ASN A 159 -13.38 13.58 10.80
C ASN A 159 -14.44 13.31 11.87
N MET A 160 -13.95 12.98 13.06
CA MET A 160 -14.77 12.65 14.22
C MET A 160 -15.30 13.91 14.92
N LEU A 161 -14.70 15.09 14.67
CA LEU A 161 -15.12 16.38 15.21
C LEU A 161 -16.20 17.02 14.35
N SER A 162 -17.20 17.67 14.95
CA SER A 162 -18.22 18.44 14.23
C SER A 162 -17.62 19.55 13.35
N PHE A 163 -18.37 19.96 12.32
CA PHE A 163 -17.93 21.00 11.38
C PHE A 163 -17.54 22.32 12.06
N ASN A 164 -18.25 22.72 13.12
CA ASN A 164 -17.93 23.95 13.83
C ASN A 164 -16.61 23.85 14.60
N VAL A 165 -16.25 22.67 15.13
CA VAL A 165 -14.93 22.48 15.76
C VAL A 165 -13.84 22.46 14.69
N GLU A 166 -14.10 21.80 13.55
CA GLU A 166 -13.18 21.71 12.42
C GLU A 166 -12.85 23.07 11.82
N SER A 167 -13.85 23.90 11.53
CA SER A 167 -13.71 25.11 10.71
C SER A 167 -13.97 26.44 11.43
N VAL A 168 -14.61 26.41 12.61
CA VAL A 168 -14.94 27.62 13.39
C VAL A 168 -15.83 28.62 12.62
N GLU A 169 -16.59 28.12 11.64
CA GLU A 169 -17.40 28.92 10.70
C GLU A 169 -18.75 29.37 11.27
N ARG A 170 -19.24 28.73 12.34
CA ARG A 170 -20.46 29.15 13.04
C ARG A 170 -20.16 30.02 14.24
N ASP A 171 -19.32 29.55 15.16
CA ASP A 171 -18.95 30.24 16.39
C ASP A 171 -17.65 29.64 17.00
N SER A 172 -17.22 30.12 18.18
CA SER A 172 -16.06 29.56 18.89
C SER A 172 -16.42 28.54 19.98
N SER A 173 -17.68 28.10 20.08
CA SER A 173 -18.17 27.26 21.18
C SER A 173 -17.60 25.84 21.16
N GLY A 174 -17.02 25.41 20.03
CA GLY A 174 -16.29 24.16 19.91
C GLY A 174 -14.94 24.13 20.63
N TRP A 175 -14.49 25.30 21.12
CA TRP A 175 -13.18 25.51 21.71
C TRP A 175 -13.29 26.21 23.07
N GLU A 176 -12.36 25.89 23.97
CA GLU A 176 -12.23 26.56 25.27
C GLU A 176 -10.77 26.88 25.60
N VAL A 177 -10.59 27.88 26.45
CA VAL A 177 -9.27 28.25 26.99
C VAL A 177 -8.84 27.18 27.99
N ASP A 178 -7.64 26.66 27.78
CA ASP A 178 -7.01 25.70 28.69
C ASP A 178 -6.06 26.43 29.65
N ALA A 179 -5.26 27.36 29.13
CA ALA A 179 -4.38 28.20 29.95
C ALA A 179 -4.03 29.54 29.28
N ASN A 180 -3.98 30.61 30.08
CA ASN A 180 -3.33 31.90 29.76
C ASN A 180 -3.66 32.47 28.36
N ALA A 181 -4.92 32.34 27.94
CA ALA A 181 -5.38 32.82 26.65
C ALA A 181 -6.79 33.41 26.71
N THR A 182 -7.13 34.17 25.68
CA THR A 182 -8.52 34.42 25.27
C THR A 182 -8.75 33.83 23.89
N ILE A 183 -10.01 33.48 23.60
CA ILE A 183 -10.42 33.01 22.26
C ILE A 183 -11.40 33.98 21.63
N SER A 184 -11.24 34.19 20.33
CA SER A 184 -12.17 34.94 19.49
C SER A 184 -12.16 34.38 18.07
N ARG A 185 -13.12 34.80 17.25
CA ARG A 185 -13.12 34.50 15.81
C ARG A 185 -12.51 35.66 15.05
N GLN A 186 -11.67 35.36 14.06
CA GLN A 186 -11.12 36.34 13.13
C GLN A 186 -11.31 35.87 11.71
N VAL A 187 -11.48 36.81 10.78
CA VAL A 187 -11.48 36.57 9.33
C VAL A 187 -10.22 37.22 8.75
N PRO A 188 -9.07 36.54 8.78
CA PRO A 188 -7.86 37.03 8.16
C PRO A 188 -8.00 37.06 6.63
N VAL A 189 -7.23 37.93 5.99
CA VAL A 189 -7.17 38.01 4.52
C VAL A 189 -6.29 36.86 4.01
N PHE A 190 -6.85 35.65 3.94
CA PHE A 190 -6.17 34.46 3.42
C PHE A 190 -6.67 34.11 2.01
N THR A 191 -5.70 33.79 1.15
CA THR A 191 -5.96 33.30 -0.20
C THR A 191 -5.85 31.79 -0.21
N TRP A 192 -6.96 31.11 -0.45
CA TRP A 192 -6.99 29.68 -0.78
C TRP A 192 -6.99 29.47 -2.29
N ALA A 193 -6.59 28.29 -2.76
CA ALA A 193 -6.91 27.90 -4.14
C ALA A 193 -8.44 27.95 -4.35
N SER A 194 -8.89 28.38 -5.54
CA SER A 194 -10.33 28.48 -5.83
C SER A 194 -11.05 27.14 -5.71
N THR A 195 -10.34 26.02 -5.85
CA THR A 195 -10.86 24.66 -5.74
C THR A 195 -10.72 24.03 -4.34
N TYR A 196 -10.13 24.73 -3.35
CA TYR A 196 -9.94 24.19 -2.01
C TYR A 196 -11.13 24.52 -1.10
N TYR A 197 -12.16 23.67 -1.08
CA TYR A 197 -13.42 23.95 -0.36
C TYR A 197 -13.42 23.60 1.13
N LEU A 198 -12.38 22.91 1.60
CA LEU A 198 -12.17 22.63 3.03
C LEU A 198 -11.60 23.84 3.78
N GLY A 199 -11.11 24.86 3.06
CA GLY A 199 -10.59 26.09 3.65
C GLY A 199 -11.70 27.06 4.01
N GLY A 200 -11.78 27.43 5.28
CA GLY A 200 -12.69 28.44 5.80
C GLY A 200 -12.25 29.88 5.50
N GLY A 201 -13.14 30.82 5.83
CA GLY A 201 -12.83 32.24 5.96
C GLY A 201 -12.54 32.65 7.41
N HIS A 202 -13.05 31.89 8.38
CA HIS A 202 -12.79 32.15 9.79
C HIS A 202 -11.59 31.35 10.31
N THR A 203 -10.98 31.88 11.35
CA THR A 203 -10.00 31.18 12.18
C THR A 203 -10.33 31.43 13.65
N LEU A 204 -10.01 30.46 14.51
CA LEU A 204 -9.96 30.69 15.95
C LEU A 204 -8.67 31.44 16.27
N ALA A 205 -8.81 32.65 16.84
CA ALA A 205 -7.68 33.44 17.32
C ALA A 205 -7.51 33.21 18.82
N MET A 206 -6.45 32.48 19.19
CA MET A 206 -5.99 32.35 20.56
C MET A 206 -4.99 33.47 20.87
N GLN A 207 -5.35 34.40 21.73
CA GLN A 207 -4.49 35.50 22.16
C GLN A 207 -3.89 35.24 23.54
N VAL A 208 -2.57 35.32 23.65
CA VAL A 208 -1.83 35.15 24.91
C VAL A 208 -2.15 36.31 25.87
N THR A 209 -2.60 36.02 27.09
CA THR A 209 -2.98 37.05 28.07
C THR A 209 -1.81 37.62 28.87
N ALA A 210 -0.84 36.78 29.22
CA ALA A 210 0.39 37.14 29.93
C ALA A 210 1.57 36.34 29.37
N SER A 211 2.80 36.84 29.51
CA SER A 211 3.98 36.11 29.02
C SER A 211 4.10 34.73 29.68
N GLY A 212 4.21 33.67 28.88
CA GLY A 212 4.22 32.28 29.34
C GLY A 212 3.61 31.31 28.32
N ASN A 213 3.33 30.09 28.78
CA ASN A 213 2.63 29.10 27.95
C ASN A 213 1.15 29.48 27.85
N ALA A 214 0.55 29.29 26.67
CA ALA A 214 -0.86 29.54 26.42
C ALA A 214 -1.44 28.43 25.54
N SER A 215 -2.67 28.00 25.81
CA SER A 215 -3.31 26.90 25.08
C SER A 215 -4.81 26.98 25.07
N VAL A 216 -5.39 26.38 24.03
CA VAL A 216 -6.82 26.14 23.84
C VAL A 216 -7.04 24.69 23.47
N ARG A 217 -8.23 24.17 23.73
CA ARG A 217 -8.59 22.79 23.40
C ARG A 217 -10.01 22.66 22.91
N THR A 218 -10.29 21.57 22.20
CA THR A 218 -11.65 21.22 21.79
C THR A 218 -12.49 20.91 23.03
N VAL A 219 -13.73 21.40 23.01
CA VAL A 219 -14.77 21.03 23.99
C VAL A 219 -15.34 19.67 23.63
N GLU A 220 -15.57 19.45 22.33
CA GLU A 220 -15.99 18.17 21.78
C GLU A 220 -14.87 17.13 21.93
N ARG A 221 -15.24 15.96 22.44
CA ARG A 221 -14.35 14.80 22.61
C ARG A 221 -15.05 13.56 22.07
N PRO A 222 -14.82 13.19 20.80
CA PRO A 222 -15.41 12.00 20.21
C PRO A 222 -15.02 10.73 20.98
N ALA A 223 -15.86 9.69 20.88
CA ALA A 223 -15.58 8.39 21.47
C ALA A 223 -14.27 7.80 20.91
N ALA A 224 -13.48 7.18 21.77
CA ALA A 224 -12.22 6.54 21.39
C ALA A 224 -12.02 5.23 22.14
N GLU A 225 -11.61 4.21 21.41
CA GLU A 225 -11.34 2.86 21.92
C GLU A 225 -9.89 2.72 22.41
N PRO A 226 -9.63 2.09 23.57
CA PRO A 226 -8.29 1.73 24.02
C PRO A 226 -7.54 0.87 22.99
N GLY A 227 -6.24 1.14 22.81
CA GLY A 227 -5.37 0.41 21.89
C GLY A 227 -5.50 0.80 20.43
N ALA A 228 -6.53 1.56 20.04
CA ALA A 228 -6.64 2.12 18.71
C ALA A 228 -5.70 3.33 18.53
N GLU A 229 -5.08 3.45 17.37
CA GLU A 229 -4.34 4.65 16.99
C GLU A 229 -5.30 5.71 16.44
N TYR A 230 -5.05 6.97 16.81
CA TYR A 230 -5.74 8.14 16.26
C TYR A 230 -4.72 9.07 15.62
N TYR A 231 -5.16 9.72 14.55
CA TYR A 231 -4.44 10.77 13.85
C TYR A 231 -5.21 12.08 13.99
N GLY A 232 -4.49 13.16 14.20
CA GLY A 232 -5.05 14.49 14.26
C GLY A 232 -4.17 15.52 13.57
N HIS A 233 -4.80 16.57 13.06
CA HIS A 233 -4.07 17.72 12.56
C HIS A 233 -4.85 19.00 12.76
N ILE A 234 -4.11 20.11 12.77
CA ILE A 234 -4.63 21.48 12.83
C ILE A 234 -3.76 22.35 11.93
N TYR A 235 -4.39 23.29 11.23
CA TYR A 235 -3.70 24.38 10.57
C TYR A 235 -3.40 25.49 11.58
N LEU A 236 -2.11 25.78 11.75
CA LEU A 236 -1.60 26.79 12.66
C LEU A 236 -1.01 27.96 11.88
N SER A 237 -1.45 29.19 12.17
CA SER A 237 -0.75 30.40 11.73
C SER A 237 -0.07 31.05 12.94
N PRO A 238 1.22 30.76 13.18
CA PRO A 238 1.96 31.27 14.33
C PRO A 238 2.11 32.81 14.27
N PRO A 239 2.25 33.48 15.41
CA PRO A 239 2.55 34.91 15.44
C PRO A 239 3.95 35.18 14.86
N THR A 240 4.13 36.37 14.28
CA THR A 240 5.45 36.84 13.83
C THR A 240 6.33 37.21 15.03
N GLY A 241 7.36 36.41 15.35
CA GLY A 241 8.32 36.73 16.41
C GLY A 241 9.26 35.56 16.77
N PRO A 242 10.47 35.83 17.33
CA PRO A 242 11.57 34.87 17.42
C PRO A 242 11.49 33.84 18.56
N SER A 243 10.35 33.61 19.22
CA SER A 243 10.29 32.74 20.40
C SER A 243 8.99 31.95 20.63
N SER A 244 8.02 32.00 19.73
CA SER A 244 6.73 31.32 19.91
C SER A 244 6.77 29.90 19.36
N ASN A 245 7.03 28.93 20.22
CA ASN A 245 7.02 27.52 19.82
C ASN A 245 5.59 26.98 19.80
N CYS A 246 4.99 26.92 18.61
CA CYS A 246 3.58 26.54 18.44
C CYS A 246 3.44 25.02 18.29
N TRP A 247 2.32 24.46 18.73
CA TRP A 247 2.14 23.01 18.75
C TRP A 247 0.68 22.59 18.64
N VAL A 248 0.50 21.33 18.24
CA VAL A 248 -0.76 20.57 18.32
C VAL A 248 -0.56 19.42 19.29
N GLU A 249 -1.57 19.07 20.06
CA GLU A 249 -1.51 18.00 21.06
C GLU A 249 -2.78 17.16 21.00
N MET A 250 -2.62 15.84 20.95
CA MET A 250 -3.71 14.88 21.08
C MET A 250 -3.80 14.42 22.53
N ARG A 251 -5.02 14.38 23.07
CA ARG A 251 -5.28 14.04 24.48
C ARG A 251 -6.32 12.94 24.57
N PHE A 252 -6.08 11.95 25.42
CA PHE A 252 -7.04 10.88 25.72
C PHE A 252 -7.60 11.03 27.13
N TYR A 253 -8.87 10.72 27.28
CA TYR A 253 -9.61 10.87 28.54
C TYR A 253 -10.36 9.60 28.89
N ASP A 254 -10.54 9.33 30.18
CA ASP A 254 -11.39 8.26 30.68
C ASP A 254 -12.90 8.63 30.64
N GLY A 255 -13.75 7.70 31.07
CA GLY A 255 -15.20 7.90 31.14
C GLY A 255 -15.66 8.97 32.14
N ALA A 256 -14.80 9.41 33.06
CA ALA A 256 -15.06 10.52 33.98
C ALA A 256 -14.54 11.86 33.44
N GLY A 257 -13.90 11.87 32.27
CA GLY A 257 -13.34 13.06 31.63
C GLY A 257 -11.95 13.46 32.15
N VAL A 258 -11.28 12.58 32.91
CA VAL A 258 -9.91 12.78 33.40
C VAL A 258 -8.93 12.45 32.28
N GLN A 259 -7.93 13.33 32.08
CA GLN A 259 -6.91 13.12 31.05
C GLN A 259 -5.97 11.97 31.46
N LEU A 260 -5.85 10.96 30.61
CA LEU A 260 -4.98 9.79 30.80
C LEU A 260 -3.59 10.01 30.19
N SER A 261 -3.54 10.59 29.00
CA SER A 261 -2.28 10.89 28.30
C SER A 261 -2.42 12.07 27.35
N ALA A 262 -1.28 12.64 26.96
CA ALA A 262 -1.18 13.67 25.94
C ALA A 262 0.09 13.46 25.10
N THR A 263 -0.04 13.60 23.78
CA THR A 263 1.07 13.52 22.83
C THR A 263 1.13 14.82 22.05
N ARG A 264 2.28 15.50 22.10
CA ARG A 264 2.48 16.81 21.50
C ARG A 264 3.35 16.73 20.26
N SER A 265 2.96 17.49 19.25
CA SER A 265 3.68 17.68 17.99
C SER A 265 3.95 19.17 17.78
N THR A 266 5.23 19.51 17.73
CA THR A 266 5.70 20.89 17.67
C THR A 266 5.89 21.34 16.23
N LEU A 267 5.39 22.54 15.90
CA LEU A 267 5.58 23.19 14.61
C LEU A 267 6.93 23.91 14.56
N ASP A 268 7.76 23.59 13.56
CA ASP A 268 8.95 24.37 13.23
C ASP A 268 8.70 25.18 11.95
N ALA A 269 8.05 26.33 12.10
CA ALA A 269 7.65 27.18 10.98
C ALA A 269 8.88 27.83 10.35
N GLY A 270 9.12 27.56 9.05
CA GLY A 270 10.22 28.17 8.31
C GLY A 270 9.92 29.58 7.79
N THR A 271 8.64 29.97 7.74
CA THR A 271 8.17 31.25 7.16
C THR A 271 6.93 31.74 7.90
N THR A 272 6.39 32.89 7.48
CA THR A 272 5.06 33.34 7.86
C THR A 272 4.01 32.65 7.00
N GLY A 273 2.90 32.23 7.60
CA GLY A 273 1.83 31.58 6.86
C GLY A 273 1.01 30.65 7.75
N THR A 274 0.27 29.76 7.11
CA THR A 274 -0.55 28.75 7.77
C THR A 274 0.03 27.37 7.47
N PHE A 275 0.32 26.60 8.52
CA PHE A 275 1.04 25.34 8.45
C PHE A 275 0.18 24.21 9.02
N ARG A 276 0.04 23.11 8.28
CA ARG A 276 -0.64 21.92 8.81
C ARG A 276 0.33 21.16 9.72
N GLN A 277 0.04 21.15 11.02
CA GLN A 277 0.79 20.37 12.00
C GLN A 277 -0.01 19.12 12.38
N ARG A 278 0.66 17.97 12.38
CA ARG A 278 0.06 16.65 12.56
C ARG A 278 0.53 16.00 13.85
N VAL A 279 -0.33 15.21 14.46
CA VAL A 279 -0.06 14.41 15.65
C VAL A 279 -0.81 13.10 15.57
N SER A 280 -0.27 12.06 16.17
CA SER A 280 -0.82 10.71 16.24
C SER A 280 -0.41 10.07 17.55
N ALA A 281 -1.28 9.23 18.09
CA ALA A 281 -1.01 8.48 19.30
C ALA A 281 -1.95 7.28 19.43
N ILE A 282 -1.47 6.25 20.13
CA ILE A 282 -2.26 5.08 20.52
C ILE A 282 -3.00 5.43 21.81
N ALA A 283 -4.32 5.20 21.81
CA ALA A 283 -5.16 5.39 22.98
C ALA A 283 -4.72 4.46 24.13
N PRO A 284 -4.37 4.98 25.32
CA PRO A 284 -4.00 4.14 26.46
C PRO A 284 -5.18 3.32 26.98
N ALA A 285 -4.89 2.33 27.83
CA ALA A 285 -5.91 1.58 28.56
C ALA A 285 -6.83 2.52 29.35
N GLY A 286 -8.14 2.26 29.33
CA GLY A 286 -9.15 3.06 30.03
C GLY A 286 -9.64 4.30 29.25
N THR A 287 -9.13 4.54 28.04
CA THR A 287 -9.63 5.62 27.17
C THR A 287 -11.12 5.42 26.86
N ALA A 288 -11.87 6.51 26.92
CA ALA A 288 -13.25 6.61 26.46
C ALA A 288 -13.44 7.69 25.39
N THR A 289 -12.66 8.78 25.45
CA THR A 289 -12.75 9.87 24.48
C THR A 289 -11.39 10.46 24.12
N VAL A 290 -11.31 11.11 22.95
CA VAL A 290 -10.12 11.79 22.43
C VAL A 290 -10.42 13.25 22.13
N GLY A 291 -9.45 14.15 22.32
CA GLY A 291 -9.56 15.57 21.99
C GLY A 291 -8.27 16.14 21.42
N LEU A 292 -8.37 17.35 20.84
CA LEU A 292 -7.22 18.10 20.36
C LEU A 292 -7.00 19.39 21.15
N ALA A 293 -5.75 19.79 21.25
CA ALA A 293 -5.34 21.08 21.78
C ALA A 293 -4.30 21.73 20.88
N ALA A 294 -4.21 23.05 20.93
CA ALA A 294 -3.18 23.83 20.28
C ALA A 294 -2.69 24.93 21.21
N GLY A 295 -1.44 25.34 21.05
CA GLY A 295 -0.87 26.34 21.94
C GLY A 295 0.47 26.92 21.50
N ILE A 296 0.96 27.84 22.33
CA ILE A 296 2.27 28.46 22.24
C ILE A 296 3.02 28.16 23.54
N THR A 297 4.26 27.67 23.43
CA THR A 297 5.22 27.65 24.53
C THR A 297 6.09 28.91 24.48
N GLY A 298 6.21 29.61 25.61
CA GLY A 298 7.00 30.85 25.71
C GLY A 298 6.41 32.05 24.96
N GLY A 299 5.08 32.13 24.88
CA GLY A 299 4.40 33.25 24.23
C GLY A 299 4.55 34.56 25.01
N THR A 300 4.55 35.68 24.29
CA THR A 300 4.50 37.04 24.88
C THR A 300 3.06 37.53 24.88
N ALA A 301 2.67 38.30 25.91
CA ALA A 301 1.33 38.89 25.99
C ALA A 301 0.94 39.63 24.70
N GLY A 302 -0.27 39.36 24.20
CA GLY A 302 -0.79 39.94 22.96
C GLY A 302 -0.45 39.17 21.68
N GLN A 303 0.43 38.16 21.73
CA GLN A 303 0.65 37.28 20.58
C GLN A 303 -0.61 36.48 20.25
N VAL A 304 -0.88 36.29 18.95
CA VAL A 304 -2.06 35.56 18.46
C VAL A 304 -1.60 34.36 17.63
N LEU A 305 -2.00 33.16 18.06
CA LEU A 305 -1.97 31.95 17.24
C LEU A 305 -3.35 31.79 16.59
N ARG A 306 -3.37 31.64 15.27
CA ARG A 306 -4.60 31.32 14.54
C ARG A 306 -4.68 29.82 14.29
N ILE A 307 -5.87 29.27 14.48
CA ILE A 307 -6.17 27.85 14.44
C ILE A 307 -7.35 27.63 13.48
N ASP A 308 -7.24 26.64 12.61
CA ASP A 308 -8.31 26.19 11.71
C ASP A 308 -8.10 24.71 11.31
N GLY A 309 -9.09 24.10 10.67
CA GLY A 309 -9.03 22.75 10.10
C GLY A 309 -8.68 21.67 11.12
N ALA A 310 -9.33 21.66 12.28
CA ALA A 310 -9.09 20.67 13.33
C ALA A 310 -9.76 19.33 12.99
N VAL A 311 -8.94 18.28 12.92
CA VAL A 311 -9.38 16.96 12.47
C VAL A 311 -8.90 15.90 13.43
N ILE A 312 -9.78 14.97 13.82
CA ILE A 312 -9.43 13.69 14.44
C ILE A 312 -9.98 12.58 13.57
N THR A 313 -9.14 11.63 13.17
CA THR A 313 -9.53 10.43 12.41
C THR A 313 -8.78 9.21 12.94
N VAL A 314 -9.15 8.03 12.48
CA VAL A 314 -8.24 6.88 12.48
C VAL A 314 -7.17 7.14 11.41
N PRO A 315 -5.87 6.87 11.66
CA PRO A 315 -4.82 7.06 10.68
C PRO A 315 -5.05 6.17 9.46
N TYR A 316 -4.72 6.70 8.28
CA TYR A 316 -4.50 5.84 7.12
C TYR A 316 -3.07 5.28 7.21
N PRO A 317 -2.89 3.95 7.21
CA PRO A 317 -1.55 3.38 7.33
C PRO A 317 -0.72 3.72 6.08
N MET A 318 0.56 4.08 6.25
CA MET A 318 1.47 4.41 5.14
C MET A 318 1.59 3.28 4.11
N ARG A 319 1.38 2.05 4.59
CA ARG A 319 1.17 0.84 3.81
C ARG A 319 0.11 -0.01 4.49
N THR A 320 -0.90 -0.46 3.74
CA THR A 320 -1.95 -1.35 4.24
C THR A 320 -1.36 -2.58 4.91
N GLY A 321 -1.84 -2.91 6.11
CA GLY A 321 -1.34 -4.05 6.90
C GLY A 321 -0.04 -3.78 7.65
N SER A 322 0.49 -2.54 7.63
CA SER A 322 1.68 -2.23 8.39
C SER A 322 1.40 -2.21 9.89
N VAL A 323 2.33 -2.76 10.68
CA VAL A 323 2.32 -2.71 12.15
C VAL A 323 3.01 -1.47 12.73
N LEU A 324 3.58 -0.59 11.90
CA LEU A 324 4.16 0.67 12.37
C LEU A 324 3.06 1.71 12.61
N PRO A 325 3.01 2.34 13.79
CA PRO A 325 2.18 3.51 14.04
C PRO A 325 2.55 4.67 13.10
N TYR A 326 1.62 5.59 12.87
CA TYR A 326 1.80 6.77 12.03
C TYR A 326 3.02 7.61 12.47
N ALA A 327 3.26 7.73 13.78
CA ALA A 327 4.39 8.47 14.32
C ALA A 327 5.75 7.90 13.89
N ASP A 328 5.88 6.57 13.88
CA ASP A 328 7.09 5.85 13.47
C ASP A 328 7.22 5.71 11.95
N ALA A 329 6.11 5.84 11.22
CA ALA A 329 6.09 5.72 9.76
C ALA A 329 6.36 7.04 9.02
N SER A 330 5.82 8.17 9.51
CA SER A 330 5.80 9.45 8.78
C SER A 330 6.77 10.53 9.28
N PHE A 331 7.28 10.38 10.51
CA PHE A 331 8.16 11.36 11.16
C PHE A 331 7.58 12.78 11.35
N GLU A 332 6.28 12.97 11.17
CA GLU A 332 5.62 14.28 11.21
C GLU A 332 5.70 14.98 12.58
N GLN A 333 5.69 14.18 13.65
CA GLN A 333 5.72 14.67 15.04
C GLN A 333 7.07 14.48 15.75
N GLY A 334 8.04 13.86 15.09
CA GLY A 334 9.36 13.57 15.66
C GLY A 334 9.99 12.35 15.00
N VAL A 335 11.00 11.77 15.64
CA VAL A 335 11.61 10.50 15.20
C VAL A 335 11.01 9.28 15.91
N ALA A 336 9.97 9.49 16.73
CA ALA A 336 9.26 8.46 17.48
C ALA A 336 10.23 7.49 18.20
N GLY A 337 10.08 6.18 18.00
CA GLY A 337 10.94 5.16 18.59
C GLY A 337 12.27 4.91 17.86
N TRP A 338 12.57 5.66 16.79
CA TRP A 338 13.79 5.46 16.02
C TRP A 338 15.02 6.00 16.72
N GLN A 339 16.11 5.23 16.67
CA GLN A 339 17.36 5.54 17.32
C GLN A 339 18.58 5.01 16.56
N VAL A 340 19.70 5.71 16.68
CA VAL A 340 21.01 5.21 16.26
C VAL A 340 21.57 4.37 17.41
N VAL A 341 21.49 3.05 17.27
CA VAL A 341 21.87 2.10 18.33
C VAL A 341 23.38 1.85 18.40
N SER A 342 24.11 2.19 17.33
CA SER A 342 25.58 2.18 17.30
C SER A 342 26.11 3.07 16.18
N GLY A 343 27.37 3.53 16.30
CA GLY A 343 28.02 4.41 15.33
C GLY A 343 27.94 5.89 15.71
N THR A 344 28.33 6.77 14.78
CA THR A 344 28.50 8.22 15.02
C THR A 344 27.45 9.09 14.34
N ALA A 345 26.52 8.49 13.58
CA ALA A 345 25.45 9.25 12.95
C ALA A 345 24.47 9.82 13.99
N THR A 346 23.86 10.96 13.68
CA THR A 346 22.82 11.58 14.48
C THR A 346 21.50 11.54 13.73
N LEU A 347 20.41 11.29 14.45
CA LEU A 347 19.05 11.24 13.92
C LEU A 347 18.24 12.40 14.49
N ALA A 348 17.57 13.14 13.62
CA ALA A 348 16.66 14.22 14.00
C ALA A 348 15.47 14.28 13.06
N ARG A 349 14.40 14.96 13.45
CA ARG A 349 13.33 15.34 12.50
C ARG A 349 13.85 16.47 11.62
N LEU A 350 13.54 16.41 10.33
CA LEU A 350 13.82 17.47 9.38
C LEU A 350 13.14 18.75 9.82
N THR A 351 13.85 19.87 9.68
CA THR A 351 13.31 21.19 9.90
C THR A 351 13.93 22.18 8.91
N PRO A 352 13.25 23.30 8.59
CA PRO A 352 11.87 23.66 8.98
C PRO A 352 10.79 22.91 8.19
N TRP A 353 9.51 23.10 8.58
CA TRP A 353 8.32 22.53 7.93
C TRP A 353 8.32 22.74 6.42
N GLY A 354 7.98 21.70 5.66
CA GLY A 354 7.77 21.76 4.21
C GLY A 354 9.04 21.86 3.37
N THR A 355 10.23 21.67 3.96
CA THR A 355 11.51 21.74 3.24
C THR A 355 11.73 20.53 2.33
N ASP A 356 11.34 19.34 2.78
CA ASP A 356 11.36 18.08 2.03
C ASP A 356 10.49 17.05 2.77
N GLY A 357 10.08 16.00 2.06
CA GLY A 357 9.24 14.92 2.59
C GLY A 357 8.77 14.05 1.44
N LEU A 358 8.62 12.76 1.69
CA LEU A 358 7.96 11.83 0.77
C LEU A 358 6.47 11.75 1.07
N ASP A 359 6.12 11.71 2.35
CA ASP A 359 4.78 11.94 2.87
C ASP A 359 4.78 13.22 3.73
N GLY A 360 3.62 13.87 3.85
CA GLY A 360 3.49 14.94 4.83
C GLY A 360 4.30 16.21 4.55
N SER A 361 5.01 16.69 5.56
CA SER A 361 5.71 17.98 5.61
C SER A 361 7.06 17.92 6.33
N TYR A 362 7.37 16.80 6.97
CA TYR A 362 8.64 16.49 7.60
C TYR A 362 9.13 15.12 7.15
N ALA A 363 10.36 14.79 7.54
CA ALA A 363 10.99 13.48 7.36
C ALA A 363 11.99 13.28 8.50
N ALA A 364 12.54 12.09 8.68
CA ALA A 364 13.75 11.92 9.48
C ALA A 364 15.00 12.32 8.69
N VAL A 365 16.00 12.86 9.38
CA VAL A 365 17.32 13.23 8.85
C VAL A 365 18.37 12.50 9.65
N LEU A 366 19.15 11.68 8.96
CA LEU A 366 20.34 11.03 9.48
C LEU A 366 21.57 11.74 8.93
N THR A 367 22.43 12.23 9.81
CA THR A 367 23.67 12.92 9.43
C THR A 367 24.87 12.21 10.02
N SER A 368 25.92 11.98 9.22
CA SER A 368 27.20 11.47 9.74
C SER A 368 28.32 12.48 9.51
N ALA A 369 29.00 12.88 10.59
CA ALA A 369 30.16 13.75 10.53
C ALA A 369 31.40 13.06 9.94
N THR A 370 31.43 11.73 9.92
CA THR A 370 32.57 10.92 9.44
C THR A 370 32.10 9.85 8.44
N ALA A 371 33.02 9.34 7.62
CA ALA A 371 32.78 8.21 6.73
C ALA A 371 32.81 6.90 7.54
N SER A 372 31.75 6.65 8.30
CA SER A 372 31.65 5.54 9.26
C SER A 372 30.31 4.82 9.13
N THR A 373 30.25 3.62 9.70
CA THR A 373 29.03 2.82 9.80
C THR A 373 28.27 3.16 11.07
N SER A 374 26.95 3.30 10.95
CA SER A 374 26.01 3.44 12.06
C SER A 374 24.82 2.50 11.85
N VAL A 375 24.18 2.06 12.93
CA VAL A 375 22.98 1.21 12.87
C VAL A 375 21.79 2.02 13.36
N LEU A 376 20.80 2.18 12.48
CA LEU A 376 19.51 2.80 12.76
C LEU A 376 18.49 1.70 13.04
N ARG A 377 17.71 1.84 14.12
CA ARG A 377 16.67 0.88 14.49
C ARG A 377 15.39 1.60 14.93
N SER A 378 14.24 1.09 14.51
CA SER A 378 12.93 1.51 15.02
C SER A 378 12.67 1.01 16.45
N ALA A 379 11.50 1.34 17.01
CA ALA A 379 10.95 0.59 18.14
C ALA A 379 10.62 -0.87 17.75
N LYS A 380 10.29 -1.67 18.76
CA LYS A 380 9.78 -3.03 18.58
C LYS A 380 8.27 -2.97 18.44
N PHE A 381 7.74 -3.63 17.42
CA PHE A 381 6.31 -3.66 17.14
C PHE A 381 5.79 -5.10 17.21
N PRO A 382 4.60 -5.33 17.79
CA PRO A 382 3.99 -6.67 17.84
C PRO A 382 3.61 -7.13 16.43
N LEU A 383 3.86 -8.41 16.15
CA LEU A 383 3.57 -9.05 14.85
C LEU A 383 2.23 -9.82 14.83
N GLY A 384 1.61 -10.02 15.99
CA GLY A 384 0.45 -10.91 16.16
C GLY A 384 0.83 -12.36 16.47
N GLU A 385 -0.15 -13.15 16.91
CA GLU A 385 0.05 -14.58 17.19
C GLU A 385 0.36 -15.36 15.90
N GLY A 386 1.25 -16.34 15.98
CA GLY A 386 1.61 -17.19 14.84
C GLY A 386 2.52 -16.53 13.79
N ALA A 387 3.12 -15.38 14.09
CA ALA A 387 3.99 -14.67 13.15
C ALA A 387 5.26 -15.44 12.74
N GLY A 388 5.73 -16.38 13.57
CA GLY A 388 6.87 -17.23 13.26
C GLY A 388 6.67 -18.05 11.99
N GLY A 389 7.63 -17.99 11.07
CA GLY A 389 7.58 -18.62 9.75
C GLY A 389 6.91 -17.78 8.65
N LEU A 390 6.21 -16.69 9.01
CA LEU A 390 5.60 -15.78 8.03
C LEU A 390 6.64 -14.80 7.46
N THR A 391 6.47 -14.38 6.21
CA THR A 391 7.35 -13.39 5.58
C THR A 391 6.90 -11.97 5.90
N TRP A 392 7.85 -11.11 6.24
CA TRP A 392 7.63 -9.71 6.55
C TRP A 392 8.47 -8.82 5.63
N LEU A 393 7.86 -7.74 5.15
CA LEU A 393 8.47 -6.69 4.35
C LEU A 393 8.72 -5.47 5.22
N ALA A 394 9.99 -5.10 5.38
CA ALA A 394 10.38 -3.80 5.92
C ALA A 394 10.79 -2.85 4.81
N GLU A 395 10.21 -1.67 4.79
CA GLU A 395 10.47 -0.61 3.82
C GLU A 395 10.61 0.75 4.49
N ILE A 396 11.33 1.65 3.82
CA ILE A 396 11.36 3.08 4.13
C ILE A 396 11.83 3.83 2.87
N GLY A 397 11.23 4.98 2.63
CA GLY A 397 11.69 5.95 1.67
C GLY A 397 13.02 6.56 2.12
N ALA A 398 13.98 6.65 1.22
CA ALA A 398 15.31 7.19 1.47
C ALA A 398 15.73 8.16 0.36
N LYS A 399 16.40 9.25 0.72
CA LYS A 399 16.96 10.24 -0.21
C LYS A 399 18.30 10.74 0.28
N VAL A 400 19.35 10.54 -0.51
CA VAL A 400 20.68 11.12 -0.26
C VAL A 400 20.64 12.60 -0.65
N THR A 401 20.93 13.50 0.30
CA THR A 401 20.98 14.95 0.02
C THR A 401 22.37 15.55 0.10
N ALA A 402 23.32 14.84 0.72
CA ALA A 402 24.74 15.21 0.72
C ALA A 402 25.62 13.96 0.90
N GLY A 403 26.82 13.98 0.32
CA GLY A 403 27.76 12.87 0.40
C GLY A 403 27.24 11.60 -0.28
N GLY A 404 27.44 10.46 0.35
CA GLY A 404 26.96 9.16 -0.15
C GLY A 404 26.80 8.15 0.98
N TRP A 405 25.99 7.12 0.72
CA TRP A 405 25.65 6.10 1.70
C TRP A 405 25.61 4.72 1.04
N THR A 406 26.10 3.72 1.76
CA THR A 406 25.80 2.31 1.49
C THR A 406 24.98 1.75 2.65
N LEU A 407 24.17 0.75 2.38
CA LEU A 407 23.19 0.24 3.33
C LEU A 407 23.07 -1.29 3.28
N THR A 408 22.85 -1.89 4.44
CA THR A 408 22.31 -3.24 4.61
C THR A 408 20.94 -3.11 5.28
N ARG A 409 19.93 -3.78 4.72
CA ARG A 409 18.57 -3.81 5.26
C ARG A 409 18.39 -5.08 6.08
N ALA A 410 17.68 -4.98 7.19
CA ALA A 410 17.33 -6.12 8.01
C ALA A 410 16.00 -5.89 8.74
N ILE A 411 15.42 -7.00 9.18
CA ILE A 411 14.38 -7.04 10.21
C ILE A 411 14.99 -7.79 11.38
N ARG A 412 14.93 -7.20 12.58
CA ARG A 412 15.35 -7.84 13.83
C ARG A 412 14.13 -8.37 14.55
N PHE A 413 14.14 -9.64 14.93
CA PHE A 413 13.00 -10.32 15.56
C PHE A 413 13.25 -10.58 17.04
N TYR A 414 12.17 -10.55 17.82
CA TYR A 414 12.19 -10.84 19.25
C TYR A 414 11.07 -11.83 19.60
N ASP A 415 11.30 -12.63 20.64
CA ASP A 415 10.27 -13.48 21.23
C ASP A 415 9.39 -12.71 22.24
N VAL A 416 8.42 -13.41 22.84
CA VAL A 416 7.50 -12.82 23.83
C VAL A 416 8.20 -12.38 25.13
N ALA A 417 9.37 -12.94 25.43
CA ALA A 417 10.19 -12.58 26.58
C ALA A 417 11.20 -11.45 26.26
N ASP A 418 11.07 -10.85 25.08
CA ASP A 418 11.95 -9.80 24.53
C ASP A 418 13.39 -10.27 24.23
N THR A 419 13.60 -11.57 24.07
CA THR A 419 14.88 -12.16 23.65
C THR A 419 15.11 -11.91 22.17
N ASP A 420 16.30 -11.43 21.82
CA ASP A 420 16.72 -11.22 20.44
C ASP A 420 16.89 -12.56 19.70
N LEU A 421 16.10 -12.78 18.65
CA LEU A 421 16.16 -13.95 17.77
C LEU A 421 17.09 -13.74 16.58
N GLY A 422 17.73 -12.57 16.51
CA GLY A 422 18.67 -12.17 15.46
C GLY A 422 18.07 -11.22 14.43
N ALA A 423 18.96 -10.70 13.58
CA ALA A 423 18.62 -9.91 12.41
C ALA A 423 19.13 -10.65 11.16
N SER A 424 18.34 -10.64 10.09
CA SER A 424 18.74 -11.25 8.82
C SER A 424 19.49 -10.23 7.96
N PRO A 425 20.79 -10.42 7.65
CA PRO A 425 21.55 -9.45 6.87
C PRO A 425 21.28 -9.61 5.37
N THR A 426 20.99 -8.52 4.67
CA THR A 426 21.12 -8.47 3.20
C THR A 426 22.56 -8.12 2.80
N SER A 427 22.90 -8.34 1.53
CA SER A 427 24.10 -7.74 0.94
C SER A 427 24.05 -6.22 1.05
N SER A 428 25.20 -5.60 1.27
CA SER A 428 25.35 -4.15 1.25
C SER A 428 25.20 -3.62 -0.18
N SER A 429 24.56 -2.45 -0.33
CA SER A 429 24.35 -1.77 -1.61
C SER A 429 24.37 -0.25 -1.42
N ALA A 430 24.74 0.50 -2.46
CA ALA A 430 24.63 1.96 -2.42
C ALA A 430 23.16 2.40 -2.30
N VAL A 431 22.89 3.44 -1.50
CA VAL A 431 21.60 4.14 -1.52
C VAL A 431 21.49 4.83 -2.89
N PRO A 432 20.42 4.59 -3.67
CA PRO A 432 20.24 5.25 -4.95
C PRO A 432 20.12 6.78 -4.83
N SER A 433 20.60 7.49 -5.84
CA SER A 433 20.48 8.95 -5.96
C SER A 433 20.48 9.36 -7.45
N PRO A 434 19.85 10.48 -7.83
CA PRO A 434 19.12 11.45 -7.00
C PRO A 434 17.67 11.02 -6.70
N GLY A 435 16.98 11.77 -5.83
CA GLY A 435 15.54 11.59 -5.56
C GLY A 435 15.20 10.68 -4.38
N TRP A 436 13.90 10.49 -4.15
CA TRP A 436 13.36 9.58 -3.15
C TRP A 436 13.25 8.17 -3.73
N TRP A 437 13.69 7.17 -2.96
CA TRP A 437 13.63 5.76 -3.32
C TRP A 437 13.02 4.97 -2.17
N VAL A 438 12.01 4.16 -2.44
CA VAL A 438 11.51 3.19 -1.45
C VAL A 438 12.42 1.98 -1.47
N LEU A 439 13.08 1.69 -0.36
CA LEU A 439 13.99 0.55 -0.24
C LEU A 439 13.39 -0.47 0.71
N GLY A 440 13.33 -1.72 0.25
CA GLY A 440 12.68 -2.81 0.99
C GLY A 440 13.54 -4.05 1.19
N VAL A 441 13.15 -4.88 2.15
CA VAL A 441 13.64 -6.25 2.36
C VAL A 441 12.51 -7.17 2.83
N ASN A 442 12.46 -8.38 2.27
CA ASN A 442 11.54 -9.45 2.68
C ASN A 442 12.29 -10.51 3.49
N ILE A 443 11.88 -10.75 4.74
CA ILE A 443 12.51 -11.73 5.64
C ILE A 443 11.43 -12.59 6.29
N ALA A 444 11.65 -13.91 6.34
CA ALA A 444 10.83 -14.81 7.13
C ALA A 444 11.15 -14.66 8.63
N ALA A 445 10.12 -14.46 9.45
CA ALA A 445 10.28 -14.38 10.89
C ALA A 445 10.75 -15.74 11.45
N PRO A 446 11.76 -15.79 12.33
CA PRO A 446 12.15 -17.02 13.02
C PRO A 446 11.00 -17.65 13.81
N ALA A 447 11.07 -18.95 14.07
CA ALA A 447 10.12 -19.62 14.95
C ALA A 447 10.09 -18.95 16.34
N GLY A 448 8.90 -18.69 16.87
CA GLY A 448 8.72 -18.03 18.16
C GLY A 448 8.79 -16.49 18.13
N ALA A 449 9.03 -15.87 16.96
CA ALA A 449 8.99 -14.42 16.83
C ALA A 449 7.57 -13.87 17.09
N THR A 450 7.47 -12.88 17.97
CA THR A 450 6.22 -12.18 18.30
C THR A 450 6.32 -10.67 18.11
N GLN A 451 7.54 -10.15 18.00
CA GLN A 451 7.82 -8.74 17.79
C GLN A 451 8.94 -8.56 16.77
N ALA A 452 9.00 -7.39 16.13
CA ALA A 452 10.13 -7.04 15.27
C ALA A 452 10.42 -5.53 15.27
N ALA A 453 11.66 -5.21 14.91
CA ALA A 453 12.11 -3.85 14.62
C ALA A 453 12.74 -3.78 13.23
N VAL A 454 12.52 -2.67 12.53
CA VAL A 454 13.23 -2.35 11.29
C VAL A 454 14.66 -1.93 11.66
N GLU A 455 15.66 -2.59 11.08
CA GLU A 455 17.07 -2.34 11.39
C GLU A 455 17.89 -2.14 10.11
N TRP A 456 18.57 -1.00 10.03
CA TRP A 456 19.32 -0.57 8.86
C TRP A 456 20.75 -0.22 9.26
N THR A 457 21.72 -0.95 8.71
CA THR A 457 23.15 -0.64 8.86
C THR A 457 23.57 0.27 7.73
N LEU A 458 23.95 1.51 8.06
CA LEU A 458 24.18 2.59 7.12
C LEU A 458 25.63 3.06 7.23
N THR A 459 26.38 2.99 6.13
CA THR A 459 27.78 3.44 6.06
C THR A 459 27.87 4.69 5.20
N ALA A 460 28.20 5.82 5.83
CA ALA A 460 28.49 7.06 5.12
C ALA A 460 29.80 6.90 4.33
N THR A 461 29.78 7.25 3.04
CA THR A 461 30.97 7.14 2.17
C THR A 461 31.85 8.39 2.24
N ALA A 462 31.38 9.45 2.90
CA ALA A 462 32.10 10.70 3.11
C ALA A 462 31.70 11.36 4.44
N ALA A 463 32.54 12.26 4.95
CA ALA A 463 32.18 13.16 6.04
C ALA A 463 31.03 14.09 5.63
N SER A 464 30.20 14.49 6.59
CA SER A 464 29.01 15.33 6.37
C SER A 464 27.99 14.73 5.38
N SER A 465 27.90 13.40 5.32
CA SER A 465 26.86 12.73 4.52
C SER A 465 25.50 12.87 5.20
N VAL A 466 24.45 13.13 4.42
CA VAL A 466 23.08 13.36 4.90
C VAL A 466 22.11 12.49 4.13
N LEU A 467 21.31 11.72 4.88
CA LEU A 467 20.27 10.84 4.38
C LEU A 467 18.93 11.29 4.98
N ARG A 468 17.91 11.48 4.13
CA ARG A 468 16.53 11.69 4.57
C ARG A 468 15.77 10.37 4.51
N LEU A 469 14.91 10.14 5.49
CA LEU A 469 14.15 8.91 5.68
C LEU A 469 12.68 9.25 5.92
N ASP A 470 11.76 8.54 5.26
CA ASP A 470 10.32 8.80 5.37
C ASP A 470 9.48 7.59 4.95
N ARG A 471 8.18 7.56 5.26
CA ARG A 471 7.23 6.51 4.87
C ARG A 471 7.72 5.09 5.21
N ALA A 472 8.12 4.87 6.47
CA ALA A 472 8.52 3.55 6.93
C ALA A 472 7.32 2.60 7.06
N ALA A 473 7.53 1.32 6.77
CA ALA A 473 6.52 0.29 6.95
C ALA A 473 7.16 -1.05 7.32
N LEU A 474 6.45 -1.82 8.13
CA LEU A 474 6.68 -3.25 8.39
C LEU A 474 5.37 -3.98 8.19
N THR A 475 5.28 -4.84 7.18
CA THR A 475 4.01 -5.45 6.75
C THR A 475 4.18 -6.94 6.52
N GLN A 476 3.21 -7.76 6.91
CA GLN A 476 3.22 -9.17 6.56
C GLN A 476 2.94 -9.32 5.06
N VAL A 477 3.78 -10.10 4.37
CA VAL A 477 3.64 -10.39 2.95
C VAL A 477 3.74 -11.89 2.69
N LYS A 478 3.36 -12.32 1.48
CA LYS A 478 3.67 -13.67 1.02
C LYS A 478 5.16 -13.77 0.68
N ALA A 479 5.73 -14.96 0.83
CA ALA A 479 7.11 -15.20 0.43
C ALA A 479 7.29 -14.94 -1.09
N THR A 480 8.38 -14.28 -1.46
CA THR A 480 8.72 -14.01 -2.88
C THR A 480 9.05 -15.27 -3.66
N ALA A 481 9.41 -16.34 -2.95
CA ALA A 481 9.60 -17.67 -3.47
C ALA A 481 9.03 -18.66 -2.47
N GLU A 482 8.15 -19.54 -2.93
CA GLU A 482 7.48 -20.56 -2.14
C GLU A 482 7.61 -21.89 -2.85
N VAL A 483 7.80 -22.96 -2.08
CA VAL A 483 7.92 -24.31 -2.62
C VAL A 483 7.16 -25.28 -1.73
N VAL A 484 6.35 -26.14 -2.34
CA VAL A 484 5.47 -27.10 -1.65
C VAL A 484 5.57 -28.46 -2.33
N ALA A 485 5.81 -29.52 -1.54
CA ALA A 485 5.69 -30.89 -2.00
C ALA A 485 4.22 -31.30 -2.05
N VAL A 486 3.80 -31.93 -3.14
CA VAL A 486 2.46 -32.53 -3.29
C VAL A 486 2.68 -34.02 -3.53
N ASP A 487 2.77 -34.76 -2.44
CA ASP A 487 3.17 -36.17 -2.44
C ASP A 487 2.14 -37.07 -3.14
N GLU A 488 0.84 -36.71 -3.09
CA GLU A 488 -0.25 -37.50 -3.69
C GLU A 488 -0.12 -37.65 -5.21
N THR A 489 0.46 -36.64 -5.86
CA THR A 489 0.69 -36.62 -7.32
C THR A 489 2.17 -36.53 -7.68
N ALA A 490 3.04 -36.69 -6.67
CA ALA A 490 4.49 -36.67 -6.77
C ALA A 490 5.04 -35.47 -7.57
N HIS A 491 4.60 -34.26 -7.25
CA HIS A 491 5.13 -33.05 -7.88
C HIS A 491 5.44 -31.97 -6.86
N VAL A 492 6.34 -31.06 -7.23
CA VAL A 492 6.63 -29.88 -6.43
C VAL A 492 5.97 -28.66 -7.06
N ARG A 493 5.18 -27.93 -6.28
CA ARG A 493 4.68 -26.61 -6.69
C ARG A 493 5.67 -25.53 -6.30
N VAL A 494 6.13 -24.76 -7.27
CA VAL A 494 7.02 -23.61 -7.10
C VAL A 494 6.23 -22.35 -7.42
N THR A 495 6.18 -21.40 -6.49
CA THR A 495 5.57 -20.08 -6.74
C THR A 495 6.59 -18.97 -6.55
N LEU A 496 6.82 -18.19 -7.59
CA LEU A 496 7.68 -17.01 -7.60
C LEU A 496 6.82 -15.75 -7.71
N ARG A 497 7.14 -14.70 -6.96
CA ARG A 497 6.38 -13.44 -6.88
C ARG A 497 7.27 -12.22 -7.04
N ASP A 498 6.63 -11.08 -7.28
CA ASP A 498 7.24 -9.77 -7.52
C ASP A 498 8.23 -9.80 -8.70
N LEU A 499 7.90 -10.56 -9.75
CA LEU A 499 8.71 -10.65 -10.96
C LEU A 499 8.37 -9.48 -11.91
N PRO A 500 9.34 -8.87 -12.59
CA PRO A 500 9.02 -7.81 -13.56
C PRO A 500 8.31 -8.40 -14.79
N ALA A 501 7.06 -7.99 -15.04
CA ALA A 501 6.35 -8.37 -16.27
C ALA A 501 7.10 -7.83 -17.50
N GLY A 502 7.18 -8.64 -18.56
CA GLY A 502 7.94 -8.36 -19.78
C GLY A 502 9.40 -8.82 -19.78
N ASP A 503 9.93 -9.25 -18.64
CA ASP A 503 11.24 -9.93 -18.56
C ASP A 503 11.14 -11.40 -18.97
N LEU A 504 12.29 -12.05 -19.18
CA LEU A 504 12.42 -13.46 -19.53
C LEU A 504 12.83 -14.28 -18.30
N LEU A 505 12.10 -15.33 -17.97
CA LEU A 505 12.36 -16.25 -16.85
C LEU A 505 13.11 -17.51 -17.31
N THR A 506 14.14 -17.87 -16.57
CA THR A 506 14.73 -19.22 -16.59
C THR A 506 14.62 -19.83 -15.20
N LEU A 507 14.09 -21.06 -15.11
CA LEU A 507 13.85 -21.74 -13.83
C LEU A 507 14.60 -23.07 -13.77
N TRP A 508 15.42 -23.24 -12.74
CA TRP A 508 16.17 -24.46 -12.47
C TRP A 508 15.72 -25.15 -11.19
N ARG A 509 15.61 -26.47 -11.26
CA ARG A 509 15.67 -27.38 -10.12
C ARG A 509 17.13 -27.69 -9.80
N ILE A 510 17.50 -27.60 -8.53
CA ILE A 510 18.85 -27.81 -8.02
C ILE A 510 18.85 -28.91 -6.96
N THR A 511 19.61 -29.98 -7.21
CA THR A 511 19.84 -31.10 -6.30
C THR A 511 20.96 -30.80 -5.29
N PRO A 512 21.15 -31.62 -4.23
CA PRO A 512 22.14 -31.35 -3.17
C PRO A 512 23.60 -31.32 -3.68
N ASP A 513 23.88 -32.01 -4.78
CA ASP A 513 25.17 -32.01 -5.47
C ASP A 513 25.41 -30.73 -6.31
N GLY A 514 24.43 -29.83 -6.38
CA GLY A 514 24.49 -28.57 -7.11
C GLY A 514 24.17 -28.66 -8.60
N GLN A 515 23.81 -29.84 -9.13
CA GLN A 515 23.38 -29.98 -10.52
C GLN A 515 22.12 -29.16 -10.77
N ARG A 516 22.05 -28.50 -11.93
CA ARG A 516 20.93 -27.66 -12.34
C ARG A 516 20.21 -28.30 -13.53
N THR A 517 18.93 -28.59 -13.36
CA THR A 517 18.06 -29.08 -14.44
C THR A 517 16.96 -28.05 -14.67
N LEU A 518 16.66 -27.73 -15.93
CA LEU A 518 15.56 -26.82 -16.26
C LEU A 518 14.22 -27.44 -15.86
N VAL A 519 13.31 -26.62 -15.35
CA VAL A 519 11.94 -27.03 -15.02
C VAL A 519 11.07 -26.93 -16.27
N ARG A 520 10.15 -27.88 -16.46
CA ARG A 520 9.16 -27.85 -17.54
C ARG A 520 8.00 -26.90 -17.22
N GLY A 521 7.63 -26.07 -18.19
CA GLY A 521 6.46 -25.19 -18.19
C GLY A 521 5.49 -25.51 -19.32
N ALA A 522 4.53 -24.62 -19.57
CA ALA A 522 3.41 -24.83 -20.49
C ALA A 522 3.84 -25.06 -21.95
N SER A 523 4.98 -24.51 -22.39
CA SER A 523 5.46 -24.57 -23.78
C SER A 523 6.78 -25.34 -23.98
N GLY A 524 7.28 -26.02 -22.95
CA GLY A 524 8.59 -26.69 -22.95
C GLY A 524 9.38 -26.40 -21.69
N LEU A 525 10.71 -26.54 -21.73
CA LEU A 525 11.58 -26.13 -20.62
C LEU A 525 11.53 -24.60 -20.42
N ILE A 526 11.52 -24.16 -19.16
CA ILE A 526 11.49 -22.74 -18.79
C ILE A 526 12.90 -22.17 -18.90
N GLU A 527 13.25 -21.79 -20.13
CA GLU A 527 14.51 -21.12 -20.49
C GLU A 527 14.19 -19.86 -21.29
N GLY A 528 14.38 -18.69 -20.66
CA GLY A 528 14.10 -17.40 -21.29
C GLY A 528 12.64 -17.19 -21.69
N VAL A 529 11.69 -17.73 -20.92
CA VAL A 529 10.25 -17.61 -21.21
C VAL A 529 9.73 -16.23 -20.82
N PRO A 530 9.02 -15.49 -21.70
CA PRO A 530 8.46 -14.20 -21.35
C PRO A 530 7.47 -14.27 -20.18
N LEU A 531 7.68 -13.40 -19.19
CA LEU A 531 6.77 -13.19 -18.08
C LEU A 531 5.62 -12.30 -18.51
N THR A 532 4.40 -12.84 -18.46
CA THR A 532 3.16 -12.10 -18.71
C THR A 532 2.52 -11.54 -17.44
N ALA A 533 3.02 -11.95 -16.26
CA ALA A 533 2.52 -11.54 -14.95
C ALA A 533 3.69 -11.41 -13.95
N ASP A 534 3.43 -10.77 -12.81
CA ASP A 534 4.38 -10.60 -11.71
C ASP A 534 4.47 -11.81 -10.76
N VAL A 535 3.59 -12.79 -10.95
CA VAL A 535 3.55 -14.05 -10.23
C VAL A 535 3.57 -15.21 -11.22
N VAL A 536 4.42 -16.20 -10.94
CA VAL A 536 4.50 -17.45 -11.69
C VAL A 536 4.34 -18.61 -10.73
N SER A 537 3.42 -19.54 -11.04
CA SER A 537 3.28 -20.82 -10.34
C SER A 537 3.54 -21.95 -11.32
N VAL A 538 4.44 -22.86 -10.97
CA VAL A 538 4.87 -23.98 -11.82
C VAL A 538 4.78 -25.28 -11.02
N GLU A 539 4.22 -26.31 -11.62
CA GLU A 539 4.18 -27.67 -11.07
C GLU A 539 5.27 -28.52 -11.73
N ASP A 540 6.30 -28.88 -10.96
CA ASP A 540 7.41 -29.71 -11.39
C ASP A 540 7.14 -31.19 -11.07
N TYR A 541 6.60 -31.90 -12.07
CA TYR A 541 6.33 -33.33 -12.00
C TYR A 541 7.58 -34.21 -12.17
N GLU A 542 8.73 -33.62 -12.46
CA GLU A 542 10.01 -34.32 -12.70
C GLU A 542 10.97 -34.18 -11.52
N ALA A 543 10.54 -33.57 -10.41
CA ALA A 543 11.32 -33.48 -9.20
C ALA A 543 11.61 -34.90 -8.66
N PRO A 544 12.87 -35.27 -8.39
CA PRO A 544 13.25 -36.61 -7.95
C PRO A 544 12.62 -36.97 -6.60
N LEU A 545 12.20 -38.23 -6.47
CA LEU A 545 11.59 -38.73 -5.24
C LEU A 545 12.64 -38.97 -4.15
N GLY A 546 12.31 -38.61 -2.90
CA GLY A 546 13.20 -38.79 -1.76
C GLY A 546 14.47 -37.92 -1.74
N VAL A 547 14.68 -37.08 -2.75
CA VAL A 547 15.85 -36.19 -2.86
C VAL A 547 15.44 -34.75 -2.54
N ALA A 548 16.16 -34.11 -1.62
CA ALA A 548 15.95 -32.71 -1.30
C ALA A 548 16.36 -31.82 -2.49
N VAL A 549 15.43 -31.04 -3.03
CA VAL A 549 15.67 -30.10 -4.12
C VAL A 549 15.34 -28.67 -3.71
N ARG A 550 15.99 -27.69 -4.32
CA ARG A 550 15.62 -26.28 -4.26
C ARG A 550 15.52 -25.69 -5.65
N TYR A 551 14.84 -24.57 -5.79
CA TYR A 551 14.64 -23.91 -7.08
C TYR A 551 15.36 -22.57 -7.13
N TYR A 552 15.91 -22.27 -8.30
CA TYR A 552 16.53 -21.00 -8.63
C TYR A 552 15.85 -20.45 -9.88
N GLY A 553 15.23 -19.28 -9.78
CA GLY A 553 14.68 -18.54 -10.92
C GLY A 553 15.52 -17.31 -11.19
N GLU A 554 15.94 -17.10 -12.43
CA GLU A 554 16.53 -15.82 -12.87
C GLU A 554 15.60 -15.12 -13.86
N THR A 555 15.49 -13.80 -13.73
CA THR A 555 14.80 -12.96 -14.71
C THR A 555 15.81 -12.08 -15.41
N ARG A 556 15.68 -11.96 -16.73
CA ARG A 556 16.50 -11.08 -17.56
C ARG A 556 15.60 -10.15 -18.36
N THR A 557 16.03 -8.92 -18.56
CA THR A 557 15.35 -8.04 -19.50
C THR A 557 15.34 -8.65 -20.90
N SER A 558 14.45 -8.17 -21.77
CA SER A 558 14.45 -8.57 -23.20
C SER A 558 15.78 -8.31 -23.91
N ALA A 559 16.62 -7.41 -23.37
CA ALA A 559 17.99 -7.14 -23.82
C ALA A 559 19.05 -8.09 -23.21
N GLY A 560 18.66 -9.05 -22.36
CA GLY A 560 19.52 -10.09 -21.78
C GLY A 560 20.21 -9.75 -20.44
N ALA A 561 19.96 -8.56 -19.87
CA ALA A 561 20.55 -8.14 -18.59
C ALA A 561 19.80 -8.79 -17.42
N LEU A 562 20.51 -9.35 -16.44
CA LEU A 562 19.89 -9.89 -15.22
C LEU A 562 19.15 -8.76 -14.47
N SER A 563 17.83 -8.93 -14.30
CA SER A 563 16.97 -7.95 -13.64
C SER A 563 16.63 -8.37 -12.21
N ALA A 564 16.40 -9.66 -11.97
CA ALA A 564 16.08 -10.22 -10.66
C ALA A 564 16.42 -11.72 -10.59
N TRP A 565 16.43 -12.26 -9.37
CA TRP A 565 16.49 -13.70 -9.13
C TRP A 565 15.73 -14.08 -7.87
N ARG A 566 15.37 -15.36 -7.76
CA ARG A 566 14.65 -15.96 -6.62
C ARG A 566 15.28 -17.31 -6.27
N ASN A 567 15.35 -17.62 -4.98
CA ASN A 567 15.74 -18.92 -4.47
C ASN A 567 14.67 -19.42 -3.51
N THR A 568 14.29 -20.69 -3.60
CA THR A 568 13.41 -21.33 -2.61
C THR A 568 14.22 -21.98 -1.48
N SER A 569 13.53 -22.34 -0.39
CA SER A 569 14.02 -23.36 0.54
C SER A 569 14.13 -24.73 -0.15
N THR A 570 14.76 -25.69 0.53
CA THR A 570 14.74 -27.08 0.08
C THR A 570 13.39 -27.74 0.37
N VAL A 571 12.96 -28.63 -0.51
CA VAL A 571 11.77 -29.47 -0.39
C VAL A 571 12.11 -30.89 -0.81
N THR A 572 11.42 -31.88 -0.24
CA THR A 572 11.61 -33.30 -0.60
C THR A 572 10.24 -33.92 -0.84
N LEU A 573 10.07 -34.63 -1.96
CA LEU A 573 8.90 -35.47 -2.19
C LEU A 573 9.04 -36.78 -1.41
N THR A 574 8.03 -37.12 -0.62
CA THR A 574 8.05 -38.35 0.17
C THR A 574 7.62 -39.55 -0.67
N VAL A 575 8.21 -40.71 -0.39
CA VAL A 575 7.82 -41.99 -0.99
C VAL A 575 7.18 -42.83 0.10
N ALA A 576 5.87 -43.04 0.01
CA ALA A 576 5.14 -43.81 1.02
C ALA A 576 5.46 -45.31 1.00
N ASP A 577 5.90 -45.85 -0.14
CA ASP A 577 6.23 -47.26 -0.33
C ASP A 577 7.36 -47.41 -1.36
N ALA A 578 8.44 -48.09 -0.98
CA ALA A 578 9.63 -48.27 -1.80
C ALA A 578 9.41 -49.21 -3.00
N ASP A 579 8.40 -50.08 -2.93
CA ASP A 579 8.03 -50.99 -4.02
C ASP A 579 7.17 -50.27 -5.08
N MET A 580 6.79 -49.01 -4.85
CA MET A 580 6.01 -48.22 -5.80
C MET A 580 6.91 -47.28 -6.61
N CYS A 581 6.65 -47.20 -7.91
CA CYS A 581 7.24 -46.18 -8.78
C CYS A 581 6.14 -45.37 -9.47
N TRP A 582 6.54 -44.24 -10.06
CA TRP A 582 5.66 -43.45 -10.91
C TRP A 582 6.05 -43.65 -12.37
N LEU A 583 5.05 -43.90 -13.21
CA LEU A 583 5.15 -43.73 -14.66
C LEU A 583 4.41 -42.43 -14.98
N LYS A 584 5.14 -41.46 -15.51
CA LYS A 584 4.61 -40.11 -15.76
C LYS A 584 4.68 -39.77 -17.23
N ASP A 585 3.67 -39.07 -17.73
CA ASP A 585 3.71 -38.41 -19.03
C ASP A 585 4.15 -36.95 -18.78
N PRO A 586 5.40 -36.57 -19.14
CA PRO A 586 5.91 -35.21 -18.89
C PRO A 586 5.08 -34.13 -19.59
N GLY A 587 4.38 -34.46 -20.68
CA GLY A 587 3.53 -33.54 -21.43
C GLY A 587 2.09 -33.49 -20.93
N ASN A 588 1.62 -34.50 -20.20
CA ASN A 588 0.25 -34.55 -19.68
C ASN A 588 0.19 -35.21 -18.30
N PRO A 589 0.45 -34.44 -17.22
CA PRO A 589 0.54 -34.97 -15.86
C PRO A 589 -0.74 -35.64 -15.34
N ARG A 590 -1.90 -35.41 -15.97
CA ARG A 590 -3.15 -36.09 -15.60
C ARG A 590 -3.08 -37.59 -15.82
N ARG A 591 -2.22 -38.03 -16.73
CA ARG A 591 -1.98 -39.46 -17.03
C ARG A 591 -0.98 -40.12 -16.08
N ASN A 592 -0.39 -39.38 -15.14
CA ASN A 592 0.59 -39.96 -14.25
C ASN A 592 -0.04 -41.07 -13.41
N VAL A 593 0.58 -42.26 -13.44
CA VAL A 593 0.11 -43.43 -12.70
C VAL A 593 1.20 -43.90 -11.75
N ARG A 594 0.79 -44.17 -10.51
CA ARG A 594 1.61 -44.88 -9.54
C ARG A 594 1.39 -46.39 -9.73
N VAL A 595 2.47 -47.13 -9.91
CA VAL A 595 2.44 -48.58 -10.17
C VAL A 595 3.36 -49.32 -9.20
N MET A 596 3.00 -50.56 -8.86
CA MET A 596 3.83 -51.40 -8.01
C MET A 596 4.83 -52.18 -8.85
N VAL A 597 6.11 -52.08 -8.53
CA VAL A 597 7.20 -52.76 -9.23
C VAL A 597 7.36 -54.17 -8.67
N VAL A 598 7.21 -55.15 -9.55
CA VAL A 598 7.40 -56.58 -9.23
C VAL A 598 8.83 -56.98 -9.52
N ARG A 599 9.35 -56.48 -10.65
CA ARG A 599 10.70 -56.73 -11.13
C ARG A 599 11.21 -55.51 -11.88
N SER A 600 12.30 -54.95 -11.39
CA SER A 600 13.03 -53.88 -12.07
C SER A 600 13.60 -54.37 -13.41
N PRO A 601 13.83 -53.48 -14.38
CA PRO A 601 14.40 -53.86 -15.68
C PRO A 601 15.80 -54.45 -15.55
N GLU A 602 16.03 -55.59 -16.19
CA GLU A 602 17.38 -56.08 -16.45
C GLU A 602 17.99 -55.29 -17.62
N TRP A 603 18.70 -54.22 -17.29
CA TRP A 603 19.22 -53.28 -18.27
C TRP A 603 20.34 -53.86 -19.15
N GLN A 604 20.12 -53.83 -20.46
CA GLN A 604 21.11 -54.10 -21.49
C GLN A 604 21.50 -52.81 -22.21
N ARG A 605 22.73 -52.75 -22.73
CA ARG A 605 23.19 -51.64 -23.58
C ARG A 605 23.58 -52.19 -24.94
N PRO A 606 22.66 -52.20 -25.92
CA PRO A 606 22.92 -52.75 -27.24
C PRO A 606 24.09 -52.02 -27.89
N ILE A 607 24.80 -52.72 -28.77
CA ILE A 607 25.89 -52.16 -29.54
C ILE A 607 25.91 -52.81 -30.91
N GLU A 608 26.00 -51.99 -31.95
CA GLU A 608 26.25 -52.49 -33.29
C GLU A 608 27.71 -52.93 -33.37
N GLN A 609 27.93 -54.25 -33.42
CA GLN A 609 29.25 -54.84 -33.37
C GLN A 609 29.42 -55.88 -34.47
N SER A 610 30.46 -55.72 -35.29
CA SER A 610 30.86 -56.70 -36.30
C SER A 610 32.22 -57.31 -35.95
N VAL A 611 32.29 -58.65 -35.94
CA VAL A 611 33.49 -59.40 -35.56
C VAL A 611 34.11 -60.05 -36.80
N HIS A 612 35.26 -59.57 -37.24
CA HIS A 612 36.01 -60.15 -38.36
C HIS A 612 37.09 -61.11 -37.85
N ARG A 613 36.95 -62.40 -38.17
CA ARG A 613 37.97 -63.42 -37.91
C ARG A 613 38.91 -63.52 -39.12
N VAL A 614 39.95 -62.70 -39.12
CA VAL A 614 40.96 -62.66 -40.19
C VAL A 614 41.85 -63.91 -40.11
N GLN A 615 41.96 -64.64 -41.23
CA GLN A 615 42.81 -65.83 -41.34
C GLN A 615 44.27 -65.49 -40.98
N GLY A 616 44.89 -66.29 -40.11
CA GLY A 616 46.25 -66.07 -39.60
C GLY A 616 46.33 -65.24 -38.30
N ARG A 617 45.21 -64.73 -37.79
CA ARG A 617 45.17 -64.00 -36.52
C ARG A 617 44.50 -64.84 -35.43
N ARG A 618 45.14 -64.97 -34.26
CA ARG A 618 44.57 -65.68 -33.10
C ARG A 618 43.34 -64.99 -32.52
N ASN A 619 43.32 -63.65 -32.53
CA ASN A 619 42.26 -62.82 -31.98
C ASN A 619 41.50 -62.09 -33.09
N PRO A 620 40.15 -62.04 -33.04
CA PRO A 620 39.35 -61.32 -34.04
C PRO A 620 39.62 -59.81 -34.02
N VAL A 621 39.34 -59.15 -35.14
CA VAL A 621 39.20 -57.69 -35.19
C VAL A 621 37.73 -57.37 -34.96
N VAL A 622 37.45 -56.55 -33.96
CA VAL A 622 36.09 -56.14 -33.60
C VAL A 622 35.92 -54.68 -34.00
N TYR A 623 34.99 -54.39 -34.90
CA TYR A 623 34.47 -53.05 -35.09
C TYR A 623 33.24 -52.90 -34.22
N SER A 624 33.26 -51.86 -33.40
CA SER A 624 32.24 -51.60 -32.39
C SER A 624 31.76 -50.17 -32.58
N GLY A 625 30.45 -49.99 -32.77
CA GLY A 625 29.81 -48.69 -32.74
C GLY A 625 29.74 -48.11 -31.33
N THR A 626 28.95 -47.05 -31.15
CA THR A 626 28.65 -46.51 -29.81
C THR A 626 27.60 -47.39 -29.14
N ARG A 627 27.74 -47.64 -27.83
CA ARG A 627 26.69 -48.31 -27.05
C ARG A 627 25.43 -47.46 -27.05
N GLY A 628 24.28 -48.06 -27.34
CA GLY A 628 22.98 -47.43 -27.22
C GLY A 628 22.60 -47.11 -25.75
N GLY A 629 21.42 -46.51 -25.61
CA GLY A 629 20.76 -46.32 -24.32
C GLY A 629 20.41 -47.64 -23.65
N TYR A 630 19.89 -47.57 -22.43
CA TYR A 630 19.46 -48.77 -21.71
C TYR A 630 18.16 -49.35 -22.29
N GLU A 631 18.14 -50.66 -22.52
CA GLU A 631 16.97 -51.44 -22.93
C GLU A 631 16.68 -52.53 -21.90
N GLY A 632 15.43 -52.72 -21.49
CA GLY A 632 15.05 -53.69 -20.45
C GLY A 632 13.54 -53.91 -20.40
N SER A 633 13.05 -54.70 -19.44
CA SER A 633 11.61 -54.91 -19.24
C SER A 633 11.23 -54.68 -17.79
N LEU A 634 10.42 -53.65 -17.54
CA LEU A 634 9.82 -53.36 -16.25
C LEU A 634 8.59 -54.25 -16.07
N VAL A 635 8.46 -54.93 -14.94
CA VAL A 635 7.24 -55.67 -14.60
C VAL A 635 6.51 -54.98 -13.47
N VAL A 636 5.24 -54.64 -13.69
CA VAL A 636 4.38 -53.98 -12.69
C VAL A 636 3.06 -54.71 -12.50
N TRP A 637 2.44 -54.49 -11.34
CA TRP A 637 1.11 -55.00 -11.04
C TRP A 637 0.05 -53.89 -11.00
N THR A 638 -1.13 -54.21 -11.53
CA THR A 638 -2.39 -53.51 -11.22
C THR A 638 -3.36 -54.49 -10.55
N ARG A 639 -4.23 -54.00 -9.67
CA ARG A 639 -5.18 -54.82 -8.90
C ARG A 639 -6.62 -54.53 -9.27
N SER A 640 -6.95 -53.26 -9.52
CA SER A 640 -8.32 -52.83 -9.85
C SER A 640 -8.48 -52.55 -11.35
N ASP A 641 -9.74 -52.55 -11.80
CA ASP A 641 -10.09 -52.13 -13.16
C ASP A 641 -9.70 -50.66 -13.39
N ASP A 642 -9.87 -49.78 -12.38
CA ASP A 642 -9.46 -48.36 -12.48
C ASP A 642 -7.94 -48.20 -12.63
N GLU A 643 -7.13 -48.98 -11.90
CA GLU A 643 -5.67 -48.96 -12.06
C GLU A 643 -5.24 -49.47 -13.44
N THR A 644 -5.93 -50.50 -13.95
CA THR A 644 -5.70 -51.08 -15.28
C THR A 644 -6.04 -50.06 -16.36
N ASP A 645 -7.24 -49.46 -16.31
CA ASP A 645 -7.71 -48.46 -17.27
C ASP A 645 -6.81 -47.20 -17.26
N ARG A 646 -6.30 -46.79 -16.09
CA ARG A 646 -5.36 -45.66 -15.98
C ARG A 646 -4.01 -45.97 -16.60
N LEU A 647 -3.47 -47.16 -16.38
CA LEU A 647 -2.20 -47.56 -16.99
C LEU A 647 -2.33 -47.70 -18.51
N ASP A 648 -3.44 -48.29 -19.00
CA ASP A 648 -3.76 -48.31 -20.43
C ASP A 648 -3.86 -46.89 -21.00
N TRP A 649 -4.59 -45.99 -20.32
CA TRP A 649 -4.74 -44.60 -20.76
C TRP A 649 -3.41 -43.83 -20.83
N LEU A 650 -2.47 -44.14 -19.93
CA LEU A 650 -1.10 -43.61 -19.98
C LEU A 650 -0.34 -44.16 -21.19
N LEU A 651 -0.40 -45.48 -21.43
CA LEU A 651 0.34 -46.17 -22.48
C LEU A 651 -0.18 -45.84 -23.89
N ASP A 652 -1.50 -45.63 -24.04
CA ASP A 652 -2.16 -45.20 -25.28
C ASP A 652 -1.64 -43.87 -25.83
N SER A 653 -0.93 -43.08 -25.00
CA SER A 653 -0.29 -41.84 -25.42
C SER A 653 0.80 -42.05 -26.48
N GLY A 654 1.51 -43.19 -26.43
CA GLY A 654 2.75 -43.42 -27.17
C GLY A 654 3.87 -42.41 -26.86
N ALA A 655 3.73 -41.61 -25.80
CA ALA A 655 4.68 -40.57 -25.44
C ALA A 655 5.94 -41.14 -24.77
N VAL A 656 7.00 -40.32 -24.72
CA VAL A 656 8.15 -40.62 -23.86
C VAL A 656 7.71 -40.42 -22.42
N LEU A 657 7.77 -41.48 -21.62
CA LEU A 657 7.36 -41.46 -20.21
C LEU A 657 8.58 -41.24 -19.31
N LEU A 658 8.38 -40.63 -18.16
CA LEU A 658 9.35 -40.61 -17.08
C LEU A 658 9.06 -41.79 -16.14
N TRP A 659 9.97 -42.76 -16.08
CA TRP A 659 9.99 -43.77 -15.05
C TRP A 659 10.76 -43.23 -13.85
N GLN A 660 10.03 -42.97 -12.77
CA GLN A 660 10.56 -42.34 -11.56
C GLN A 660 10.47 -43.30 -10.39
N THR A 661 11.61 -43.61 -9.79
CA THR A 661 11.74 -44.65 -8.77
C THR A 661 11.95 -44.06 -7.38
N GLY A 662 11.51 -44.79 -6.34
CA GLY A 662 11.80 -44.40 -4.97
C GLY A 662 13.30 -44.44 -4.64
N PRO A 663 13.71 -43.77 -3.54
CA PRO A 663 15.09 -43.85 -3.05
C PRO A 663 15.48 -45.30 -2.71
N ASP A 664 16.78 -45.57 -2.68
CA ASP A 664 17.37 -46.86 -2.27
C ASP A 664 17.11 -48.08 -3.18
N THR A 665 16.48 -47.89 -4.35
CA THR A 665 16.27 -48.95 -5.35
C THR A 665 17.48 -49.24 -6.24
N HIS A 666 18.57 -48.46 -6.08
CA HIS A 666 19.74 -48.42 -6.98
C HIS A 666 19.42 -48.15 -8.46
N GLU A 667 18.19 -47.72 -8.75
CA GLU A 667 17.76 -47.24 -10.06
C GLU A 667 17.73 -45.71 -10.08
N ARG A 668 17.91 -45.15 -11.28
CA ARG A 668 17.80 -43.70 -11.51
C ARG A 668 16.55 -43.43 -12.32
N ASP A 669 15.98 -42.25 -12.12
CA ASP A 669 14.91 -41.71 -12.96
C ASP A 669 15.36 -41.69 -14.42
N ARG A 670 14.52 -42.20 -15.33
CA ARG A 670 14.83 -42.29 -16.77
C ARG A 670 13.63 -41.95 -17.62
N TYR A 671 13.89 -41.25 -18.70
CA TYR A 671 12.94 -41.12 -19.81
C TYR A 671 12.96 -42.40 -20.62
N VAL A 672 11.80 -42.97 -20.88
CA VAL A 672 11.64 -44.27 -21.53
C VAL A 672 10.50 -44.23 -22.56
N SER A 673 10.70 -44.91 -23.67
CA SER A 673 9.60 -45.32 -24.55
C SER A 673 9.18 -46.74 -24.22
N VAL A 674 7.88 -47.01 -24.24
CA VAL A 674 7.33 -48.34 -23.93
C VAL A 674 7.00 -49.08 -25.23
N GLY A 675 7.53 -50.29 -25.36
CA GLY A 675 7.27 -51.18 -26.50
C GLY A 675 5.94 -51.93 -26.38
N ALA A 676 5.81 -53.04 -27.10
CA ALA A 676 4.60 -53.87 -27.05
C ALA A 676 4.41 -54.49 -25.67
N VAL A 677 3.28 -54.21 -25.04
CA VAL A 677 2.98 -54.61 -23.66
C VAL A 677 2.24 -55.94 -23.63
N THR A 678 2.59 -56.79 -22.66
CA THR A 678 1.85 -58.03 -22.37
C THR A 678 1.21 -57.93 -20.98
N LEU A 679 -0.07 -58.30 -20.89
CA LEU A 679 -0.90 -58.20 -19.68
C LEU A 679 -1.51 -59.55 -19.21
N PRO A 680 -0.71 -60.59 -18.92
CA PRO A 680 -1.25 -61.82 -18.33
C PRO A 680 -1.90 -61.57 -16.95
N ARG A 681 -2.84 -62.45 -16.58
CA ARG A 681 -3.24 -62.62 -15.18
C ARG A 681 -2.15 -63.42 -14.46
N ILE A 682 -1.87 -63.10 -13.19
CA ILE A 682 -0.86 -63.83 -12.39
C ILE A 682 -1.20 -65.33 -12.32
N VAL A 683 -2.49 -65.63 -12.17
CA VAL A 683 -3.04 -66.98 -12.27
C VAL A 683 -4.04 -66.99 -13.43
N PRO A 684 -4.08 -68.06 -14.27
CA PRO A 684 -5.05 -68.20 -15.36
C PRO A 684 -6.48 -68.50 -14.84
N ASP A 685 -6.96 -67.69 -13.89
CA ASP A 685 -8.33 -67.67 -13.39
C ASP A 685 -8.96 -66.31 -13.76
N ARG A 686 -10.20 -66.34 -14.27
CA ARG A 686 -10.98 -65.14 -14.59
C ARG A 686 -11.33 -64.31 -13.34
N HIS A 687 -11.26 -64.90 -12.15
CA HIS A 687 -11.51 -64.24 -10.87
C HIS A 687 -10.24 -63.66 -10.23
N GLU A 688 -9.07 -63.83 -10.86
CA GLU A 688 -7.84 -63.21 -10.38
C GLU A 688 -7.88 -61.69 -10.61
N ASP A 689 -7.81 -60.93 -9.53
CA ASP A 689 -7.87 -59.47 -9.55
C ASP A 689 -6.56 -58.87 -10.09
N TRP A 690 -5.41 -59.49 -9.77
CA TRP A 690 -4.12 -58.94 -10.17
C TRP A 690 -3.80 -59.17 -11.65
N ARG A 691 -3.23 -58.14 -12.27
CA ARG A 691 -2.67 -58.16 -13.63
C ARG A 691 -1.18 -57.90 -13.56
N GLU A 692 -0.42 -58.71 -14.31
CA GLU A 692 1.00 -58.50 -14.48
C GLU A 692 1.27 -57.86 -15.83
N TRP A 693 1.90 -56.69 -15.82
CA TRP A 693 2.25 -55.92 -16.99
C TRP A 693 3.74 -56.03 -17.23
N THR A 694 4.15 -56.55 -18.38
CA THR A 694 5.54 -56.46 -18.82
C THR A 694 5.65 -55.30 -19.81
N LEU A 695 6.41 -54.28 -19.43
CA LEU A 695 6.65 -53.04 -20.17
C LEU A 695 8.08 -53.06 -20.70
N PRO A 696 8.32 -53.35 -22.00
CA PRO A 696 9.63 -53.21 -22.60
C PRO A 696 10.02 -51.73 -22.64
N LEU A 697 11.09 -51.34 -21.94
CA LEU A 697 11.55 -49.97 -21.84
C LEU A 697 12.80 -49.76 -22.69
N ILE A 698 12.80 -48.70 -23.48
CA ILE A 698 13.97 -48.19 -24.20
C ILE A 698 14.23 -46.77 -23.69
N GLU A 699 15.39 -46.52 -23.11
CA GLU A 699 15.81 -45.20 -22.63
C GLU A 699 15.82 -44.19 -23.78
N GLN A 700 15.23 -43.03 -23.54
CA GLN A 700 15.13 -41.90 -24.46
C GLN A 700 15.76 -40.66 -23.84
N ASP A 701 16.10 -39.68 -24.67
CA ASP A 701 16.45 -38.35 -24.19
C ASP A 701 15.22 -37.64 -23.61
N MET A 702 15.46 -36.71 -22.69
CA MET A 702 14.40 -35.85 -22.17
C MET A 702 13.73 -35.08 -23.32
N PRO A 703 12.40 -35.15 -23.47
CA PRO A 703 11.70 -34.37 -24.49
C PRO A 703 11.75 -32.88 -24.10
N THR A 704 12.57 -32.06 -24.76
CA THR A 704 12.81 -30.66 -24.33
C THR A 704 11.75 -29.67 -24.85
N THR A 705 11.08 -29.98 -25.95
CA THR A 705 10.08 -29.11 -26.61
C THR A 705 8.63 -29.42 -26.22
N VAL A 706 8.41 -30.42 -25.37
CA VAL A 706 7.08 -30.82 -24.91
C VAL A 706 6.71 -29.98 -23.71
N GLY A 707 5.64 -29.19 -23.81
CA GLY A 707 5.08 -28.43 -22.69
C GLY A 707 4.08 -29.24 -21.87
N VAL A 708 3.76 -28.74 -20.67
CA VAL A 708 2.73 -29.34 -19.80
C VAL A 708 1.34 -28.92 -20.24
N ALA A 709 0.56 -29.85 -20.79
CA ALA A 709 -0.84 -29.65 -21.17
C ALA A 709 -1.78 -29.95 -19.98
N GLY A 710 -1.86 -29.01 -19.03
CA GLY A 710 -2.82 -29.01 -17.91
C GLY A 710 -2.25 -29.43 -16.54
N SER A 711 -2.95 -29.07 -15.46
CA SER A 711 -2.64 -29.51 -14.08
C SER A 711 -3.43 -30.77 -13.70
N ALA A 712 -2.78 -31.69 -12.96
CA ALA A 712 -3.43 -32.85 -12.33
C ALA A 712 -4.11 -32.50 -10.99
N GLY A 713 -3.72 -31.39 -10.35
CA GLY A 713 -4.18 -31.01 -9.01
C GLY A 713 -5.30 -29.98 -8.96
N ARG A 714 -5.58 -29.25 -10.05
CA ARG A 714 -6.57 -28.16 -10.07
C ARG A 714 -7.94 -28.63 -10.53
N THR A 715 -8.93 -28.50 -9.66
CA THR A 715 -10.33 -28.88 -9.89
C THR A 715 -11.24 -27.66 -10.02
N TRP A 716 -12.46 -27.85 -10.55
CA TRP A 716 -13.49 -26.80 -10.52
C TRP A 716 -13.90 -26.40 -9.09
N GLN A 717 -13.75 -27.31 -8.12
CA GLN A 717 -13.99 -27.02 -6.72
C GLN A 717 -12.94 -26.04 -6.17
N ASP A 718 -11.69 -26.12 -6.62
CA ASP A 718 -10.64 -25.17 -6.25
C ASP A 718 -10.95 -23.77 -6.80
N VAL A 719 -11.44 -23.69 -8.05
CA VAL A 719 -11.90 -22.43 -8.64
C VAL A 719 -13.05 -21.82 -7.84
N LEU A 720 -14.05 -22.64 -7.47
CA LEU A 720 -15.18 -22.22 -6.63
C LEU A 720 -14.78 -21.79 -5.22
N THR A 721 -13.73 -22.41 -4.65
CA THR A 721 -13.25 -22.09 -3.30
C THR A 721 -12.45 -20.79 -3.29
N VAL A 722 -11.74 -20.48 -4.38
CA VAL A 722 -10.93 -19.26 -4.50
C VAL A 722 -11.75 -18.06 -4.99
N PHE A 723 -12.76 -18.27 -5.84
CA PHE A 723 -13.52 -17.19 -6.47
C PHE A 723 -15.02 -17.33 -6.17
N ALA A 724 -15.56 -16.31 -5.49
CA ALA A 724 -16.99 -16.26 -5.16
C ALA A 724 -17.90 -16.07 -6.39
N THR A 725 -17.36 -15.55 -7.50
CA THR A 725 -18.11 -15.30 -8.73
C THR A 725 -17.27 -15.59 -9.98
N TRP A 726 -17.94 -15.92 -11.09
CA TRP A 726 -17.28 -16.09 -12.39
C TRP A 726 -16.70 -14.79 -12.95
N ASP A 727 -17.22 -13.63 -12.56
CA ASP A 727 -16.61 -12.34 -12.92
C ASP A 727 -15.23 -12.18 -12.27
N ALA A 728 -15.03 -12.66 -11.04
CA ALA A 728 -13.72 -12.67 -10.39
C ALA A 728 -12.75 -13.66 -11.06
N VAL A 729 -13.24 -14.80 -11.54
CA VAL A 729 -12.43 -15.74 -12.34
C VAL A 729 -12.02 -15.09 -13.67
N ARG A 730 -12.96 -14.45 -14.38
CA ARG A 730 -12.68 -13.76 -15.65
C ARG A 730 -11.74 -12.57 -15.48
N ALA A 731 -11.81 -11.87 -14.35
CA ALA A 731 -10.86 -10.81 -14.03
C ALA A 731 -9.47 -11.38 -13.72
N ALA A 732 -9.39 -12.57 -13.13
CA ALA A 732 -8.12 -13.20 -12.75
C ALA A 732 -7.47 -14.02 -13.87
N TYR A 733 -8.19 -14.51 -14.89
CA TYR A 733 -7.63 -15.35 -15.95
C TYR A 733 -8.07 -14.86 -17.34
N ALA A 734 -7.11 -14.67 -18.24
CA ALA A 734 -7.36 -14.23 -19.61
C ALA A 734 -7.92 -15.34 -20.51
N SER A 735 -7.70 -16.62 -20.17
CA SER A 735 -8.13 -17.77 -20.97
C SER A 735 -8.53 -18.97 -20.08
N TRP A 736 -9.29 -19.90 -20.64
CA TRP A 736 -9.62 -21.16 -19.96
C TRP A 736 -8.40 -22.05 -19.71
N GLU A 737 -7.39 -21.96 -20.57
CA GLU A 737 -6.10 -22.59 -20.34
C GLU A 737 -5.39 -21.97 -19.14
N GLY A 738 -5.45 -20.65 -18.96
CA GLY A 738 -4.97 -19.99 -17.76
C GLY A 738 -5.74 -20.40 -16.50
N VAL A 739 -7.06 -20.62 -16.59
CA VAL A 739 -7.83 -21.21 -15.49
C VAL A 739 -7.34 -22.63 -15.16
N LEU A 740 -7.01 -23.42 -16.19
CA LEU A 740 -6.55 -24.80 -16.06
C LEU A 740 -5.15 -24.91 -15.43
N LEU A 741 -4.28 -23.93 -15.73
CA LEU A 741 -2.87 -23.89 -15.32
C LEU A 741 -2.59 -22.96 -14.13
N ASP A 742 -3.60 -22.25 -13.62
CA ASP A 742 -3.45 -21.14 -12.64
C ASP A 742 -2.60 -19.96 -13.12
N GLU A 743 -2.58 -19.71 -14.44
CA GLU A 743 -1.87 -18.58 -15.03
C GLU A 743 -2.76 -17.34 -15.01
N ARG A 744 -2.58 -16.52 -13.97
CA ARG A 744 -3.40 -15.32 -13.76
C ARG A 744 -3.00 -14.21 -14.74
N GLY A 745 -4.02 -13.58 -15.33
CA GLY A 745 -3.88 -12.32 -16.07
C GLY A 745 -3.98 -11.13 -15.13
N ASP A 746 -3.39 -10.01 -15.54
CA ASP A 746 -3.27 -8.78 -14.75
C ASP A 746 -4.60 -8.31 -14.11
N ALA A 747 -4.50 -7.92 -12.83
CA ALA A 747 -5.37 -6.94 -12.19
C ALA A 747 -4.54 -5.71 -11.82
#